data_AF-A0A1F6CAG4-F1
#
_entry.id   AF-A0A1F6CAG4-F1
#
_cell.length_a   1.000
_cell.length_b   1.000
_cell.length_c   1.000
_cell.angle_alpha   90.00
_cell.angle_beta   90.00
_cell.angle_gamma   90.00
#
_symmetry.space_group_name_H-M   'P 1'
#
loop_
_entity.id
_entity.type
_entity.pdbx_description
1 polymer ?
#
loop_
_entity_poly.entity_id
_entity_poly.type
_entity_poly.pdbx_seq_one_letter_code
_entity_poly.pdbx_strand_id
1 'polypeptide(L)'
;MVSDLHLVRDGKPVATVVLPDGDNPLTEQAVDFLVDCVGRMTGAPILVVREEDAGALSGTRVLLGATRAAREAGLDVSSLKDDGFMLRAQGNDLFVAGQDALFPSEPDINSFTACRGTLMGVFRLLEDFGGAGWYLPTPRGEVLPEASGFSVPGDLDRREAPAFSYISTTGVNGHGYRVWANGYRRAINMRTGVHTWDAVLHHHGDPDALFQKDPTIFALIDGERRLSYGRGVGRKVEPGDPSFQDGMKYRNLMLCTSHPAFVEMNVSYFSRLFDAGYTWAGYGQSDGYQPCECERCREMDGIDPSWWKGIGKDWNWDWEVNTHVNVPVAERLWAPLYEIARRLYERHPDRKLIALVYNPTYPPSRRVKAFPPNVAVELCRHTPAYLGAFSAFRWKTVYTYWFGTYRVQGITPKPLTHRIAEDMRRFRDNGVMGIHSTSGGEIWGLEGPAYYAYGRLAWDPDRDVDAVLDRYCRGVYGPAGPVMKAFFDLLEERIAAGDALQTPEERRINQEKMHPQVYFPAAYPETALAQLEGLLAQARDLARGDAVAQGWLWLTDLQFRYLRIVATGFNLQCRSEADPTPDLRRRFTRVAEERWTFLSELEDLRRDEARMRDWFPGWELYMKNAPSGGTMFGRIDHLPPFSGV
;
A
#
# COMPACT_ATOMS: atom_id res chain seq x y z
N MET A 1 37.56 22.85 11.02
CA MET A 1 36.71 22.13 10.06
C MET A 1 37.12 20.68 10.12
N VAL A 2 36.18 19.78 10.39
CA VAL A 2 36.45 18.34 10.33
C VAL A 2 36.54 17.96 8.86
N SER A 3 37.57 17.21 8.46
CA SER A 3 37.74 16.79 7.07
C SER A 3 36.76 15.68 6.71
N ASP A 4 36.22 15.72 5.50
CA ASP A 4 35.34 14.66 4.99
C ASP A 4 36.00 13.28 5.01
N LEU A 5 35.19 12.26 5.27
CA LEU A 5 35.58 10.86 5.12
C LEU A 5 35.29 10.43 3.68
N HIS A 6 36.33 10.00 2.99
CA HIS A 6 36.21 9.53 1.61
C HIS A 6 36.13 8.02 1.58
N LEU A 7 35.21 7.52 0.77
CA LEU A 7 35.14 6.11 0.36
C LEU A 7 35.92 5.93 -0.93
N VAL A 8 35.71 6.84 -1.87
CA VAL A 8 36.43 6.91 -3.15
C VAL A 8 36.92 8.34 -3.34
N ARG A 9 38.18 8.50 -3.75
CA ARG A 9 38.80 9.79 -4.06
C ARG A 9 39.55 9.66 -5.38
N ASP A 10 39.27 10.55 -6.32
CA ASP A 10 39.92 10.61 -7.63
C ASP A 10 39.92 9.26 -8.38
N GLY A 11 38.77 8.57 -8.35
CA GLY A 11 38.55 7.27 -9.00
C GLY A 11 39.25 6.10 -8.30
N LYS A 12 39.81 6.31 -7.09
CA LYS A 12 40.51 5.27 -6.33
C LYS A 12 39.77 4.97 -5.02
N PRO A 13 39.54 3.69 -4.69
CA PRO A 13 38.99 3.33 -3.39
C PRO A 13 40.01 3.67 -2.30
N VAL A 14 39.57 4.43 -1.29
CA VAL A 14 40.38 4.82 -0.13
C VAL A 14 39.77 4.36 1.20
N ALA A 15 38.64 3.66 1.12
CA ALA A 15 38.01 2.99 2.24
C ALA A 15 38.04 1.47 2.12
N THR A 16 37.82 0.81 3.25
CA THR A 16 37.43 -0.60 3.33
C THR A 16 36.07 -0.70 4.02
N VAL A 17 35.16 -1.51 3.48
CA VAL A 17 33.90 -1.89 4.13
C VAL A 17 34.15 -3.04 5.10
N VAL A 18 33.68 -2.89 6.34
CA VAL A 18 33.88 -3.83 7.44
C VAL A 18 32.52 -4.37 7.91
N LEU A 19 32.35 -5.69 7.89
CA LEU A 19 31.19 -6.39 8.43
C LEU A 19 31.49 -6.99 9.80
N PRO A 20 30.47 -7.22 10.65
CA PRO A 20 30.64 -7.99 11.87
C PRO A 20 31.12 -9.42 11.58
N ASP A 21 31.83 -10.02 12.55
CA ASP A 21 32.40 -11.38 12.49
C ASP A 21 31.34 -12.52 12.49
N GLY A 22 30.04 -12.19 12.37
CA GLY A 22 28.94 -13.15 12.35
C GLY A 22 28.10 -13.07 11.08
N ASP A 23 27.39 -14.16 10.80
CA ASP A 23 26.48 -14.25 9.65
C ASP A 23 25.19 -13.47 9.96
N ASN A 24 25.03 -12.31 9.33
CA ASN A 24 23.75 -11.61 9.27
C ASN A 24 23.45 -11.29 7.80
N PRO A 25 22.54 -12.04 7.14
CA PRO A 25 22.32 -11.90 5.71
C PRO A 25 21.66 -10.55 5.34
N LEU A 26 21.05 -9.85 6.29
CA LEU A 26 20.54 -8.49 6.07
C LEU A 26 21.67 -7.45 6.07
N THR A 27 22.68 -7.63 6.93
CA THR A 27 23.87 -6.79 6.93
C THR A 27 24.71 -7.04 5.68
N GLU A 28 24.85 -8.30 5.25
CA GLU A 28 25.50 -8.66 3.98
C GLU A 28 24.80 -8.03 2.78
N GLN A 29 23.46 -8.09 2.73
CA GLN A 29 22.68 -7.39 1.71
C GLN A 29 22.97 -5.88 1.70
N ALA A 30 23.08 -5.24 2.87
CA ALA A 30 23.42 -3.82 2.95
C ALA A 30 24.83 -3.51 2.40
N VAL A 31 25.80 -4.38 2.64
CA VAL A 31 27.15 -4.26 2.06
C VAL A 31 27.12 -4.39 0.55
N ASP A 32 26.46 -5.43 0.04
CA ASP A 32 26.36 -5.66 -1.40
C ASP A 32 25.75 -4.44 -2.10
N PHE A 33 24.70 -3.85 -1.52
CA PHE A 33 24.09 -2.63 -2.05
C PHE A 33 25.04 -1.43 -2.03
N LEU A 34 25.74 -1.19 -0.93
CA LEU A 34 26.68 -0.06 -0.83
C LEU A 34 27.81 -0.20 -1.85
N VAL A 35 28.41 -1.38 -1.94
CA VAL A 35 29.55 -1.67 -2.84
C VAL A 35 29.12 -1.63 -4.30
N ASP A 36 27.97 -2.22 -4.65
CA ASP A 36 27.43 -2.17 -6.02
C ASP A 36 27.15 -0.72 -6.43
N CYS A 37 26.42 0.04 -5.61
CA CYS A 37 26.03 1.40 -5.98
C CYS A 37 27.24 2.33 -6.09
N VAL A 38 28.14 2.34 -5.09
CA VAL A 38 29.35 3.18 -5.16
C VAL A 38 30.27 2.73 -6.29
N GLY A 39 30.40 1.43 -6.53
CA GLY A 39 31.17 0.87 -7.65
C GLY A 39 30.63 1.30 -9.01
N ARG A 40 29.30 1.25 -9.21
CA ARG A 40 28.64 1.71 -10.46
C ARG A 40 28.73 3.23 -10.65
N MET A 41 28.68 4.00 -9.56
CA MET A 41 28.80 5.46 -9.62
C MET A 41 30.24 5.90 -9.93
N THR A 42 31.24 5.22 -9.37
CA THR A 42 32.62 5.71 -9.37
C THR A 42 33.60 4.90 -10.21
N GLY A 43 33.22 3.70 -10.65
CA GLY A 43 34.12 2.74 -11.28
C GLY A 43 35.14 2.11 -10.34
N ALA A 44 35.13 2.44 -9.04
CA ALA A 44 36.10 1.98 -8.05
C ALA A 44 35.49 0.91 -7.13
N PRO A 45 35.92 -0.37 -7.21
CA PRO A 45 35.46 -1.39 -6.28
C PRO A 45 36.06 -1.17 -4.90
N ILE A 46 35.21 -1.23 -3.86
CA ILE A 46 35.64 -1.11 -2.46
C ILE A 46 35.89 -2.49 -1.88
N LEU A 47 37.01 -2.66 -1.18
CA LEU A 47 37.34 -3.90 -0.49
C LEU A 47 36.37 -4.15 0.67
N VAL A 48 35.96 -5.41 0.83
CA VAL A 48 35.09 -5.87 1.91
C VAL A 48 35.84 -6.87 2.78
N VAL A 49 35.82 -6.67 4.10
CA VAL A 49 36.45 -7.56 5.09
C VAL A 49 35.56 -7.76 6.33
N ARG A 50 35.90 -8.75 7.17
CA ARG A 50 35.31 -8.95 8.50
C ARG A 50 36.07 -8.13 9.56
N GLU A 51 35.45 -7.89 10.71
CA GLU A 51 36.03 -7.08 11.80
C GLU A 51 37.36 -7.65 12.31
N GLU A 52 37.50 -8.97 12.37
CA GLU A 52 38.73 -9.65 12.78
C GLU A 52 39.91 -9.36 11.85
N ASP A 53 39.64 -9.18 10.55
CA ASP A 53 40.64 -8.87 9.52
C ASP A 53 40.88 -7.36 9.35
N ALA A 54 40.00 -6.52 9.90
CA ALA A 54 40.03 -5.07 9.69
C ALA A 54 41.18 -4.36 10.44
N GLY A 55 41.75 -4.98 11.48
CA GLY A 55 42.79 -4.38 12.32
C GLY A 55 44.13 -4.12 11.63
N ALA A 56 44.39 -4.78 10.49
CA ALA A 56 45.62 -4.62 9.71
C ALA A 56 45.52 -3.55 8.61
N LEU A 57 44.34 -2.95 8.41
CA LEU A 57 44.08 -2.04 7.29
C LEU A 57 44.23 -0.57 7.68
N SER A 58 44.71 0.23 6.72
CA SER A 58 44.89 1.68 6.87
C SER A 58 43.89 2.44 5.99
N GLY A 59 43.49 3.65 6.39
CA GLY A 59 42.53 4.48 5.66
C GLY A 59 41.16 4.56 6.32
N THR A 60 40.14 4.98 5.56
CA THR A 60 38.76 5.07 6.04
C THR A 60 38.17 3.67 6.23
N ARG A 61 37.46 3.43 7.32
CA ARG A 61 36.70 2.18 7.54
C ARG A 61 35.21 2.49 7.51
N VAL A 62 34.45 1.76 6.72
CA VAL A 62 32.98 1.86 6.71
C VAL A 62 32.42 0.63 7.41
N LEU A 63 31.96 0.79 8.64
CA LEU A 63 31.50 -0.30 9.49
C LEU A 63 29.98 -0.44 9.36
N LEU A 64 29.51 -1.53 8.74
CA LEU A 64 28.09 -1.78 8.51
C LEU A 64 27.51 -2.79 9.52
N GLY A 65 26.35 -2.48 10.07
CA GLY A 65 25.62 -3.31 11.01
C GLY A 65 26.13 -3.21 12.46
N ALA A 66 25.74 -4.19 13.28
CA ALA A 66 26.02 -4.24 14.71
C ALA A 66 27.45 -4.73 15.03
N THR A 67 28.45 -4.05 14.45
CA THR A 67 29.88 -4.33 14.67
C THR A 67 30.28 -4.12 16.14
N ARG A 68 31.31 -4.84 16.61
CA ARG A 68 31.92 -4.61 17.93
C ARG A 68 32.42 -3.18 18.05
N ALA A 69 33.08 -2.65 17.02
CA ALA A 69 33.53 -1.27 17.00
C ALA A 69 32.37 -0.26 17.10
N ALA A 70 31.21 -0.52 16.45
CA ALA A 70 30.03 0.33 16.64
C ALA A 70 29.56 0.34 18.10
N ARG A 71 29.50 -0.83 18.75
CA ARG A 71 29.13 -0.94 20.18
C ARG A 71 30.11 -0.20 21.09
N GLU A 72 31.41 -0.32 20.85
CA GLU A 72 32.46 0.38 21.59
C GLU A 72 32.38 1.91 21.38
N ALA A 73 31.93 2.36 20.21
CA ALA A 73 31.61 3.76 19.90
C ALA A 73 30.25 4.23 20.46
N GLY A 74 29.57 3.41 21.27
CA GLY A 74 28.28 3.74 21.90
C GLY A 74 27.08 3.67 20.97
N LEU A 75 27.18 3.01 19.82
CA LEU A 75 26.08 2.82 18.86
C LEU A 75 25.34 1.50 19.15
N ASP A 76 24.44 1.53 20.14
CA ASP A 76 23.58 0.39 20.48
C ASP A 76 22.34 0.32 19.57
N VAL A 77 22.38 -0.61 18.61
CA VAL A 77 21.27 -0.85 17.67
C VAL A 77 20.01 -1.39 18.33
N SER A 78 20.12 -2.06 19.50
CA SER A 78 18.96 -2.63 20.20
C SER A 78 18.03 -1.55 20.78
N SER A 79 18.55 -0.33 20.92
CA SER A 79 17.78 0.85 21.35
C SER A 79 16.97 1.52 20.22
N LEU A 80 17.16 1.07 18.96
CA LEU A 80 16.50 1.63 17.80
C LEU A 80 15.08 1.06 17.65
N LYS A 81 14.19 1.86 17.06
CA LYS A 81 12.91 1.35 16.56
C LYS A 81 13.15 0.42 15.37
N ASP A 82 12.15 -0.37 14.99
CA ASP A 82 12.20 -1.16 13.77
C ASP A 82 12.59 -0.28 12.55
N ASP A 83 13.51 -0.78 11.72
CA ASP A 83 14.20 -0.10 10.62
C ASP A 83 15.01 1.15 10.99
N GLY A 84 15.10 1.50 12.27
CA GLY A 84 15.93 2.60 12.71
C GLY A 84 17.41 2.33 12.45
N PHE A 85 18.17 3.40 12.23
CA PHE A 85 19.61 3.34 12.03
C PHE A 85 20.32 4.59 12.56
N MET A 86 21.64 4.46 12.65
CA MET A 86 22.57 5.53 13.00
C MET A 86 23.67 5.62 11.93
N LEU A 87 23.98 6.85 11.53
CA LEU A 87 25.11 7.21 10.69
C LEU A 87 26.07 8.05 11.52
N ARG A 88 27.32 7.62 11.69
CA ARG A 88 28.30 8.39 12.47
C ARG A 88 29.68 8.35 11.86
N ALA A 89 30.27 9.51 11.61
CA ALA A 89 31.67 9.67 11.32
C ALA A 89 32.44 9.95 12.62
N GLN A 90 33.50 9.20 12.88
CA GLN A 90 34.37 9.39 14.05
C GLN A 90 35.81 8.98 13.71
N GLY A 91 36.72 9.95 13.70
CA GLY A 91 38.11 9.68 13.30
C GLY A 91 38.16 9.26 11.84
N ASN A 92 38.60 8.02 11.56
CA ASN A 92 38.61 7.43 10.21
C ASN A 92 37.42 6.48 9.98
N ASP A 93 36.49 6.37 10.93
CA ASP A 93 35.40 5.41 10.89
C ASP A 93 34.10 6.08 10.46
N LEU A 94 33.41 5.47 9.51
CA LEU A 94 32.02 5.73 9.20
C LEU A 94 31.19 4.52 9.64
N PHE A 95 30.38 4.70 10.67
CA PHE A 95 29.44 3.70 11.14
C PHE A 95 28.09 3.85 10.45
N VAL A 96 27.55 2.72 9.97
CA VAL A 96 26.19 2.57 9.45
C VAL A 96 25.55 1.41 10.20
N ALA A 97 24.94 1.70 11.34
CA ALA A 97 24.46 0.67 12.26
C ALA A 97 22.95 0.79 12.42
N GLY A 98 22.21 -0.25 12.03
CA GLY A 98 20.76 -0.27 12.15
C GLY A 98 20.21 -1.54 12.80
N GLN A 99 18.95 -1.46 13.18
CA GLN A 99 18.22 -2.61 13.70
C GLN A 99 17.86 -3.55 12.56
N ASP A 100 18.50 -4.71 12.53
CA ASP A 100 18.28 -5.74 11.53
C ASP A 100 17.60 -6.96 12.16
N ALA A 101 16.50 -7.43 11.59
CA ALA A 101 15.85 -8.67 12.01
C ALA A 101 15.17 -9.36 10.82
N LEU A 102 15.65 -10.56 10.51
CA LEU A 102 14.98 -11.49 9.61
C LEU A 102 13.97 -12.31 10.40
N PHE A 103 12.76 -12.48 9.87
CA PHE A 103 11.69 -13.11 10.63
C PHE A 103 11.64 -14.62 10.38
N PRO A 104 11.70 -15.47 11.43
CA PRO A 104 11.74 -16.93 11.27
C PRO A 104 10.54 -17.50 10.50
N SER A 105 9.38 -16.86 10.59
CA SER A 105 8.15 -17.26 9.90
C SER A 105 8.14 -16.94 8.41
N GLU A 106 8.98 -15.99 7.95
CA GLU A 106 9.16 -15.59 6.56
C GLU A 106 10.64 -15.23 6.32
N PRO A 107 11.56 -16.22 6.30
CA PRO A 107 13.01 -15.98 6.31
C PRO A 107 13.55 -15.64 4.91
N ASP A 108 12.90 -14.73 4.20
CA ASP A 108 13.28 -14.30 2.86
C ASP A 108 13.84 -12.87 2.89
N ILE A 109 15.14 -12.76 2.69
CA ILE A 109 15.87 -11.48 2.61
C ILE A 109 15.47 -10.64 1.41
N ASN A 110 14.77 -11.20 0.42
CA ASN A 110 14.27 -10.46 -0.74
C ASN A 110 12.78 -10.16 -0.66
N SER A 111 12.14 -10.48 0.47
CA SER A 111 10.75 -10.14 0.72
C SER A 111 10.59 -8.72 1.27
N PHE A 112 9.36 -8.19 1.15
CA PHE A 112 8.96 -6.94 1.81
C PHE A 112 8.91 -7.04 3.35
N THR A 113 9.11 -8.24 3.90
CA THR A 113 8.97 -8.58 5.32
C THR A 113 10.35 -8.79 5.98
N ALA A 114 10.97 -7.72 6.44
CA ALA A 114 12.12 -7.78 7.34
C ALA A 114 12.32 -6.41 8.00
N CYS A 115 13.02 -6.39 9.13
CA CYS A 115 13.57 -5.17 9.69
C CYS A 115 14.98 -4.99 9.12
N ARG A 116 15.26 -3.93 8.37
CA ARG A 116 16.47 -3.69 7.57
C ARG A 116 17.11 -2.34 7.88
N GLY A 117 17.28 -2.01 9.15
CA GLY A 117 17.82 -0.71 9.55
C GLY A 117 19.15 -0.38 8.88
N THR A 118 20.09 -1.33 8.80
CA THR A 118 21.40 -1.09 8.19
C THR A 118 21.27 -0.74 6.71
N LEU A 119 20.43 -1.46 5.96
CA LEU A 119 20.17 -1.18 4.55
C LEU A 119 19.46 0.18 4.36
N MET A 120 18.54 0.55 5.25
CA MET A 120 17.91 1.88 5.21
C MET A 120 18.94 3.00 5.40
N GLY A 121 19.92 2.79 6.28
CA GLY A 121 21.05 3.70 6.46
C GLY A 121 21.93 3.81 5.22
N VAL A 122 22.20 2.69 4.54
CA VAL A 122 22.91 2.66 3.25
C VAL A 122 22.15 3.45 2.18
N PHE A 123 20.83 3.27 2.07
CA PHE A 123 20.02 4.06 1.13
C PHE A 123 20.13 5.56 1.44
N ARG A 124 20.04 5.98 2.71
CA ARG A 124 20.22 7.41 3.05
C ARG A 124 21.60 7.95 2.70
N LEU A 125 22.65 7.18 2.93
CA LEU A 125 24.01 7.57 2.53
C LEU A 125 24.11 7.80 1.02
N LEU A 126 23.62 6.85 0.22
CA LEU A 126 23.64 6.91 -1.23
C LEU A 126 22.79 8.08 -1.76
N GLU A 127 21.61 8.34 -1.17
CA GLU A 127 20.75 9.45 -1.57
C GLU A 127 21.35 10.81 -1.21
N ASP A 128 21.78 10.99 0.04
CA ASP A 128 22.13 12.30 0.59
C ASP A 128 23.53 12.76 0.13
N PHE A 129 24.46 11.82 -0.06
CA PHE A 129 25.84 12.13 -0.42
C PHE A 129 26.25 11.64 -1.82
N GLY A 130 25.51 10.68 -2.37
CA GLY A 130 25.72 10.18 -3.73
C GLY A 130 24.76 10.75 -4.78
N GLY A 131 23.66 11.38 -4.36
CA GLY A 131 22.62 11.82 -5.30
C GLY A 131 21.82 10.67 -5.92
N ALA A 132 21.91 9.47 -5.35
CA ALA A 132 21.13 8.32 -5.81
C ALA A 132 19.62 8.56 -5.68
N GLY A 133 18.83 7.87 -6.49
CA GLY A 133 17.37 7.90 -6.41
C GLY A 133 16.71 6.69 -7.03
N TRP A 134 15.63 6.22 -6.40
CA TRP A 134 14.77 5.15 -6.91
C TRP A 134 13.37 5.72 -7.06
N TYR A 135 12.96 6.10 -8.26
CA TYR A 135 11.70 6.81 -8.48
C TYR A 135 10.57 5.88 -8.93
N LEU A 136 10.89 4.91 -9.77
CA LEU A 136 9.95 3.92 -10.29
C LEU A 136 10.55 2.52 -10.19
N PRO A 137 9.72 1.47 -9.98
CA PRO A 137 10.22 0.13 -9.69
C PRO A 137 10.64 -0.66 -10.94
N THR A 138 11.40 -0.03 -11.84
CA THR A 138 12.03 -0.68 -12.99
C THR A 138 13.52 -0.34 -13.04
N PRO A 139 14.33 -1.05 -13.82
CA PRO A 139 15.74 -0.68 -14.02
C PRO A 139 15.93 0.76 -14.52
N ARG A 140 14.97 1.32 -15.25
CA ARG A 140 15.03 2.71 -15.77
C ARG A 140 14.57 3.76 -14.76
N GLY A 141 14.03 3.33 -13.62
CA GLY A 141 13.54 4.21 -12.55
C GLY A 141 14.60 4.46 -11.46
N GLU A 142 15.77 3.85 -11.61
CA GLU A 142 16.93 4.04 -10.74
C GLU A 142 17.89 5.05 -11.37
N VAL A 143 18.36 5.99 -10.56
CA VAL A 143 19.33 7.02 -10.92
C VAL A 143 20.53 6.89 -10.00
N LEU A 144 21.68 6.55 -10.56
CA LEU A 144 22.98 6.55 -9.90
C LEU A 144 23.92 7.49 -10.68
N PRO A 145 24.20 8.70 -10.17
CA PRO A 145 25.06 9.65 -10.86
C PRO A 145 26.49 9.13 -11.01
N GLU A 146 27.10 9.32 -12.19
CA GLU A 146 28.54 9.10 -12.36
C GLU A 146 29.33 10.15 -11.57
N ALA A 147 30.34 9.72 -10.81
CA ALA A 147 31.15 10.59 -9.97
C ALA A 147 32.60 10.09 -9.87
N SER A 148 33.58 10.99 -9.76
CA SER A 148 34.98 10.60 -9.53
C SER A 148 35.29 10.27 -8.07
N GLY A 149 34.34 10.41 -7.16
CA GLY A 149 34.52 10.14 -5.74
C GLY A 149 33.20 10.02 -4.99
N PHE A 150 33.29 9.52 -3.76
CA PHE A 150 32.19 9.43 -2.82
C PHE A 150 32.73 9.76 -1.42
N SER A 151 32.13 10.74 -0.76
CA SER A 151 32.54 11.18 0.58
C SER A 151 31.35 11.60 1.43
N VAL A 152 31.55 11.58 2.74
CA VAL A 152 30.58 12.05 3.73
C VAL A 152 31.26 13.08 4.64
N PRO A 153 30.50 14.01 5.25
CA PRO A 153 31.03 14.93 6.25
C PRO A 153 31.72 14.18 7.39
N GLY A 154 32.91 14.63 7.78
CA GLY A 154 33.68 13.98 8.87
C GLY A 154 33.07 14.18 10.26
N ASP A 155 32.08 15.06 10.38
CA ASP A 155 31.29 15.33 11.58
C ASP A 155 29.84 14.81 11.47
N LEU A 156 29.57 13.91 10.52
CA LEU A 156 28.26 13.27 10.37
C LEU A 156 27.88 12.54 11.67
N ASP A 157 26.76 12.93 12.28
CA ASP A 157 26.14 12.21 13.39
C ASP A 157 24.62 12.32 13.28
N ARG A 158 23.99 11.24 12.81
CA ARG A 158 22.54 11.17 12.56
C ARG A 158 21.97 9.88 13.12
N ARG A 159 20.80 9.99 13.73
CA ARG A 159 19.94 8.86 14.10
C ARG A 159 18.58 9.06 13.48
N GLU A 160 18.11 8.07 12.76
CA GLU A 160 16.80 8.11 12.11
C GLU A 160 15.99 6.87 12.43
N ALA A 161 14.68 7.06 12.46
CA ALA A 161 13.71 5.99 12.55
C ALA A 161 12.43 6.43 11.85
N PRO A 162 11.70 5.49 11.25
CA PRO A 162 10.45 5.80 10.59
C PRO A 162 9.34 6.20 11.57
N ALA A 163 8.39 7.00 11.09
CA ALA A 163 7.16 7.31 11.82
C ALA A 163 6.23 6.09 11.98
N PHE A 164 6.20 5.22 10.96
CA PHE A 164 5.39 3.99 10.95
C PHE A 164 6.26 2.73 10.84
N SER A 165 5.94 1.70 11.63
CA SER A 165 6.63 0.41 11.65
C SER A 165 6.38 -0.43 10.39
N TYR A 166 5.29 -0.19 9.68
CA TYR A 166 5.08 -0.77 8.35
C TYR A 166 4.21 0.14 7.48
N ILE A 167 4.47 0.09 6.18
CA ILE A 167 3.54 0.54 5.16
C ILE A 167 3.47 -0.49 4.05
N SER A 168 2.28 -0.75 3.54
CA SER A 168 2.08 -1.72 2.46
C SER A 168 1.06 -1.24 1.44
N THR A 169 1.22 -1.68 0.19
CA THR A 169 0.30 -1.46 -0.92
C THR A 169 0.35 -2.68 -1.82
N THR A 170 -0.79 -3.37 -2.01
CA THR A 170 -0.84 -4.73 -2.56
C THR A 170 -0.05 -4.88 -3.87
N GLY A 171 -0.25 -3.99 -4.84
CA GLY A 171 0.46 -4.05 -6.13
C GLY A 171 1.79 -3.29 -6.18
N VAL A 172 2.32 -2.82 -5.03
CA VAL A 172 3.62 -2.15 -4.95
C VAL A 172 4.65 -2.99 -4.18
N ASN A 173 4.22 -3.75 -3.16
CA ASN A 173 5.11 -4.46 -2.23
C ASN A 173 6.11 -5.41 -2.92
N GLY A 174 5.72 -6.01 -4.05
CA GLY A 174 6.52 -7.02 -4.77
C GLY A 174 7.69 -6.47 -5.59
N HIS A 175 7.93 -5.16 -5.57
CA HIS A 175 8.95 -4.52 -6.41
C HIS A 175 10.37 -4.47 -5.81
N GLY A 176 10.59 -5.17 -4.69
CA GLY A 176 11.91 -5.34 -4.10
C GLY A 176 12.54 -4.04 -3.60
N TYR A 177 13.87 -3.98 -3.63
CA TYR A 177 14.66 -2.88 -3.05
C TYR A 177 14.30 -1.49 -3.57
N ARG A 178 13.82 -1.37 -4.81
CA ARG A 178 13.44 -0.08 -5.42
C ARG A 178 12.30 0.61 -4.67
N VAL A 179 11.39 -0.15 -4.06
CA VAL A 179 10.33 0.43 -3.22
C VAL A 179 10.74 0.49 -1.75
N TRP A 180 11.63 -0.39 -1.29
CA TRP A 180 12.17 -0.34 0.07
C TRP A 180 13.01 0.91 0.31
N ALA A 181 13.81 1.33 -0.67
CA ALA A 181 14.58 2.59 -0.61
C ALA A 181 13.70 3.82 -0.42
N ASN A 182 12.43 3.73 -0.84
CA ASN A 182 11.44 4.77 -0.62
C ASN A 182 10.65 4.59 0.67
N GLY A 183 10.80 3.49 1.39
CA GLY A 183 10.12 3.25 2.67
C GLY A 183 9.00 2.22 2.63
N TYR A 184 8.68 1.59 1.49
CA TYR A 184 7.70 0.48 1.46
C TYR A 184 8.28 -0.75 2.13
N ARG A 185 7.75 -1.16 3.28
CA ARG A 185 8.33 -2.24 4.09
C ARG A 185 7.41 -2.68 5.21
N ARG A 186 7.65 -3.89 5.72
CA ARG A 186 7.04 -4.43 6.93
C ARG A 186 8.13 -4.90 7.89
N ALA A 187 8.45 -4.01 8.83
CA ALA A 187 9.51 -4.18 9.83
C ALA A 187 9.05 -4.93 11.09
N ILE A 188 7.80 -5.41 11.09
CA ILE A 188 7.22 -6.20 12.17
C ILE A 188 6.98 -7.62 11.66
N ASN A 189 7.37 -8.63 12.46
CA ASN A 189 7.00 -10.00 12.16
C ASN A 189 5.49 -10.20 12.36
N MET A 190 4.71 -10.08 11.30
CA MET A 190 3.27 -10.14 11.39
C MET A 190 2.62 -10.93 10.26
N ARG A 191 1.50 -11.59 10.59
CA ARG A 191 0.61 -12.18 9.61
C ARG A 191 -0.61 -11.28 9.43
N THR A 192 -0.62 -10.50 8.35
CA THR A 192 -1.76 -9.65 7.96
C THR A 192 -2.80 -10.47 7.20
N GLY A 193 -4.08 -10.12 7.34
CA GLY A 193 -5.16 -10.72 6.57
C GLY A 193 -6.50 -10.14 7.00
N VAL A 194 -7.30 -9.68 6.03
CA VAL A 194 -8.58 -9.01 6.30
C VAL A 194 -9.79 -9.96 6.41
N HIS A 195 -9.62 -11.26 6.16
CA HIS A 195 -10.71 -12.26 6.20
C HIS A 195 -10.24 -13.56 6.87
N THR A 196 -9.74 -13.47 8.10
CA THR A 196 -9.03 -14.59 8.77
C THR A 196 -9.93 -15.74 9.18
N TRP A 197 -11.26 -15.56 9.20
CA TRP A 197 -12.20 -16.63 9.54
C TRP A 197 -12.07 -17.84 8.62
N ASP A 198 -11.82 -17.63 7.33
CA ASP A 198 -11.59 -18.72 6.37
C ASP A 198 -10.33 -19.51 6.76
N ALA A 199 -9.23 -18.82 7.07
CA ALA A 199 -7.97 -19.44 7.46
C ALA A 199 -8.09 -20.21 8.78
N VAL A 200 -8.85 -19.67 9.74
CA VAL A 200 -9.15 -20.36 11.00
C VAL A 200 -9.95 -21.62 10.73
N LEU A 201 -11.04 -21.56 9.95
CA LEU A 201 -11.87 -22.74 9.68
C LEU A 201 -11.07 -23.85 8.97
N HIS A 202 -10.35 -23.50 7.89
CA HIS A 202 -9.55 -24.47 7.13
C HIS A 202 -8.40 -25.09 7.95
N HIS A 203 -7.91 -24.38 8.97
CA HIS A 203 -6.92 -24.95 9.89
C HIS A 203 -7.48 -26.11 10.73
N HIS A 204 -8.79 -26.09 11.04
CA HIS A 204 -9.45 -27.11 11.85
C HIS A 204 -10.06 -28.26 11.01
N GLY A 205 -10.15 -28.12 9.69
CA GLY A 205 -10.56 -29.20 8.80
C GLY A 205 -11.11 -28.73 7.45
N ASP A 206 -11.44 -29.69 6.58
CA ASP A 206 -12.17 -29.42 5.34
C ASP A 206 -13.56 -28.85 5.66
N PRO A 207 -13.98 -27.72 5.07
CA PRO A 207 -15.26 -27.10 5.39
C PRO A 207 -16.48 -27.98 5.13
N ASP A 208 -16.47 -28.87 4.13
CA ASP A 208 -17.59 -29.80 3.91
C ASP A 208 -17.70 -30.81 5.05
N ALA A 209 -16.57 -31.37 5.49
CA ALA A 209 -16.54 -32.29 6.62
C ALA A 209 -16.98 -31.62 7.92
N LEU A 210 -16.54 -30.38 8.16
CA LEU A 210 -16.97 -29.59 9.32
C LEU A 210 -18.47 -29.28 9.26
N PHE A 211 -19.00 -28.92 8.08
CA PHE A 211 -20.43 -28.65 7.90
C PHE A 211 -21.29 -29.90 8.09
N GLN A 212 -20.85 -31.05 7.60
CA GLN A 212 -21.55 -32.33 7.81
C GLN A 212 -21.54 -32.74 9.29
N LYS A 213 -20.42 -32.51 9.98
CA LYS A 213 -20.26 -32.85 11.40
C LYS A 213 -21.09 -31.94 12.31
N ASP A 214 -21.02 -30.63 12.08
CA ASP A 214 -21.74 -29.63 12.85
C ASP A 214 -22.03 -28.39 12.00
N PRO A 215 -23.21 -28.34 11.34
CA PRO A 215 -23.56 -27.20 10.52
C PRO A 215 -23.75 -25.93 11.37
N THR A 216 -23.90 -26.03 12.69
CA THR A 216 -24.19 -24.88 13.56
C THR A 216 -22.99 -23.96 13.80
N ILE A 217 -21.79 -24.42 13.44
CA ILE A 217 -20.58 -23.60 13.31
C ILE A 217 -20.77 -22.48 12.27
N PHE A 218 -21.54 -22.74 11.22
CA PHE A 218 -21.78 -21.80 10.12
C PHE A 218 -22.98 -20.91 10.44
N ALA A 219 -23.04 -19.71 9.89
CA ALA A 219 -24.11 -18.76 10.16
C ALA A 219 -25.49 -19.33 9.72
N LEU A 220 -26.53 -19.05 10.51
CA LEU A 220 -27.93 -19.21 10.08
C LEU A 220 -28.32 -17.95 9.32
N ILE A 221 -28.71 -18.04 8.05
CA ILE A 221 -29.07 -16.90 7.22
C ILE A 221 -30.28 -17.29 6.38
N ASP A 222 -31.31 -16.45 6.34
CA ASP A 222 -32.58 -16.73 5.69
C ASP A 222 -33.19 -18.07 6.14
N GLY A 223 -33.02 -18.41 7.42
CA GLY A 223 -33.50 -19.66 8.01
C GLY A 223 -32.68 -20.92 7.67
N GLU A 224 -31.57 -20.80 6.94
CA GLU A 224 -30.74 -21.94 6.54
C GLU A 224 -29.25 -21.77 6.86
N ARG A 225 -28.57 -22.90 7.06
CA ARG A 225 -27.10 -22.95 7.21
C ARG A 225 -26.53 -23.53 5.93
N ARG A 226 -25.58 -22.85 5.30
CA ARG A 226 -25.00 -23.25 4.02
C ARG A 226 -23.52 -22.88 3.97
N LEU A 227 -22.75 -23.62 3.18
CA LEU A 227 -21.36 -23.27 2.85
C LEU A 227 -21.26 -22.20 1.77
N SER A 228 -22.33 -22.08 0.96
CA SER A 228 -22.38 -21.14 -0.15
C SER A 228 -23.59 -20.21 -0.07
N TYR A 229 -23.34 -18.91 -0.17
CA TYR A 229 -24.36 -17.89 -0.28
C TYR A 229 -24.27 -17.27 -1.69
N GLY A 230 -25.41 -16.94 -2.31
CA GLY A 230 -25.40 -16.40 -3.68
C GLY A 230 -24.64 -15.07 -3.80
N ARG A 231 -24.40 -14.60 -5.03
CA ARG A 231 -23.83 -13.25 -5.32
C ARG A 231 -22.42 -12.99 -4.74
N GLY A 232 -21.56 -14.01 -4.66
CA GLY A 232 -20.13 -13.85 -4.36
C GLY A 232 -19.77 -13.83 -2.87
N VAL A 233 -20.72 -14.06 -1.97
CA VAL A 233 -20.52 -14.19 -0.52
C VAL A 233 -20.47 -15.65 -0.16
N GLY A 234 -19.47 -16.14 0.58
CA GLY A 234 -19.35 -17.57 0.91
C GLY A 234 -19.42 -18.43 -0.35
N ARG A 235 -18.30 -18.72 -1.00
CA ARG A 235 -18.34 -19.48 -2.26
C ARG A 235 -17.28 -20.56 -2.31
N LYS A 236 -17.59 -21.60 -3.07
CA LYS A 236 -16.59 -22.57 -3.50
C LYS A 236 -15.61 -21.88 -4.46
N VAL A 237 -14.33 -22.15 -4.29
CA VAL A 237 -13.28 -21.64 -5.16
C VAL A 237 -13.08 -22.64 -6.30
N GLU A 238 -13.22 -22.17 -7.54
CA GLU A 238 -13.03 -22.99 -8.73
C GLU A 238 -11.55 -23.01 -9.16
N PRO A 239 -11.05 -24.09 -9.79
CA PRO A 239 -9.70 -24.14 -10.33
C PRO A 239 -9.44 -22.99 -11.30
N GLY A 240 -8.39 -22.20 -11.05
CA GLY A 240 -8.01 -21.05 -11.89
C GLY A 240 -8.63 -19.71 -11.49
N ASP A 241 -9.38 -19.62 -10.38
CA ASP A 241 -9.80 -18.34 -9.81
C ASP A 241 -8.55 -17.50 -9.46
N PRO A 242 -8.36 -16.27 -9.96
CA PRO A 242 -7.18 -15.45 -9.64
C PRO A 242 -7.09 -15.04 -8.16
N SER A 243 -8.14 -15.27 -7.37
CA SER A 243 -8.12 -15.16 -5.92
C SER A 243 -7.58 -16.42 -5.22
N PHE A 244 -7.27 -17.48 -5.99
CA PHE A 244 -6.58 -18.72 -5.59
C PHE A 244 -5.10 -18.42 -5.32
N GLN A 245 -4.81 -17.87 -4.15
CA GLN A 245 -3.42 -17.79 -3.66
C GLN A 245 -3.18 -18.67 -2.42
N ASP A 246 -4.25 -19.18 -1.79
CA ASP A 246 -4.16 -19.89 -0.50
C ASP A 246 -4.59 -21.38 -0.53
N GLY A 247 -4.92 -21.94 -1.71
CA GLY A 247 -5.36 -23.34 -1.83
C GLY A 247 -6.66 -23.70 -1.09
N MET A 248 -7.39 -22.69 -0.59
CA MET A 248 -8.64 -22.86 0.16
C MET A 248 -9.79 -23.26 -0.76
N LYS A 249 -10.55 -24.29 -0.36
CA LYS A 249 -11.70 -24.82 -1.11
C LYS A 249 -12.91 -23.87 -1.08
N TYR A 250 -13.03 -23.11 -0.01
CA TYR A 250 -14.10 -22.14 0.21
C TYR A 250 -13.53 -20.80 0.66
N ARG A 251 -14.23 -19.71 0.34
CA ARG A 251 -13.86 -18.33 0.68
C ARG A 251 -15.08 -17.55 1.16
N ASN A 252 -14.86 -16.55 2.00
CA ASN A 252 -15.85 -15.65 2.59
C ASN A 252 -16.95 -16.40 3.38
N LEU A 253 -16.58 -17.42 4.14
CA LEU A 253 -17.53 -18.23 4.90
C LEU A 253 -18.10 -17.45 6.08
N MET A 254 -19.42 -17.50 6.25
CA MET A 254 -20.10 -16.86 7.37
C MET A 254 -20.20 -17.83 8.55
N LEU A 255 -19.66 -17.42 9.69
CA LEU A 255 -19.60 -18.25 10.89
C LEU A 255 -20.57 -17.75 11.97
N CYS A 256 -21.08 -18.69 12.77
CA CYS A 256 -21.90 -18.40 13.93
C CYS A 256 -21.00 -18.02 15.12
N THR A 257 -20.90 -16.72 15.41
CA THR A 257 -19.97 -16.22 16.45
C THR A 257 -20.41 -16.51 17.88
N SER A 258 -21.68 -16.92 18.09
CA SER A 258 -22.16 -17.45 19.37
C SER A 258 -21.92 -18.94 19.57
N HIS A 259 -21.40 -19.64 18.55
CA HIS A 259 -21.10 -21.07 18.67
C HIS A 259 -19.89 -21.28 19.60
N PRO A 260 -19.94 -22.22 20.57
CA PRO A 260 -18.84 -22.43 21.51
C PRO A 260 -17.48 -22.70 20.83
N ALA A 261 -17.49 -23.40 19.69
CA ALA A 261 -16.25 -23.69 18.96
C ALA A 261 -15.60 -22.44 18.36
N PHE A 262 -16.33 -21.34 18.15
CA PHE A 262 -15.79 -20.15 17.48
C PHE A 262 -14.59 -19.56 18.23
N VAL A 263 -14.72 -19.36 19.53
CA VAL A 263 -13.62 -18.84 20.37
C VAL A 263 -12.47 -19.84 20.42
N GLU A 264 -12.75 -21.13 20.68
CA GLU A 264 -11.71 -22.17 20.76
C GLU A 264 -10.90 -22.28 19.47
N MET A 265 -11.57 -22.28 18.32
CA MET A 265 -10.92 -22.41 17.02
C MET A 265 -9.97 -21.24 16.75
N ASN A 266 -10.41 -20.01 17.07
CA ASN A 266 -9.59 -18.82 16.92
C ASN A 266 -8.40 -18.83 17.90
N VAL A 267 -8.62 -19.11 19.19
CA VAL A 267 -7.54 -19.17 20.19
C VAL A 267 -6.48 -20.20 19.78
N SER A 268 -6.89 -21.39 19.33
CA SER A 268 -5.99 -22.43 18.82
C SER A 268 -5.17 -21.95 17.62
N TYR A 269 -5.83 -21.34 16.62
CA TYR A 269 -5.17 -20.87 15.42
C TYR A 269 -4.14 -19.76 15.71
N PHE A 270 -4.52 -18.75 16.49
CA PHE A 270 -3.63 -17.63 16.82
C PHE A 270 -2.50 -18.02 17.76
N SER A 271 -2.74 -18.92 18.73
CA SER A 271 -1.67 -19.46 19.58
C SER A 271 -0.61 -20.14 18.72
N ARG A 272 -1.01 -20.92 17.71
CA ARG A 272 -0.07 -21.55 16.77
C ARG A 272 0.75 -20.52 15.98
N LEU A 273 0.14 -19.42 15.51
CA LEU A 273 0.89 -18.36 14.83
C LEU A 273 1.91 -17.71 15.75
N PHE A 274 1.52 -17.43 16.99
CA PHE A 274 2.39 -16.82 18.00
C PHE A 274 3.52 -17.76 18.45
N ASP A 275 3.25 -19.06 18.58
CA ASP A 275 4.23 -20.10 18.84
C ASP A 275 5.22 -20.26 17.67
N ALA A 276 4.77 -20.02 16.43
CA ALA A 276 5.62 -20.00 15.24
C ALA A 276 6.48 -18.73 15.10
N GLY A 277 6.34 -17.77 16.02
CA GLY A 277 7.19 -16.59 16.11
C GLY A 277 6.56 -15.28 15.62
N TYR A 278 5.36 -15.31 15.05
CA TYR A 278 4.66 -14.07 14.68
C TYR A 278 4.43 -13.21 15.93
N THR A 279 4.77 -11.93 15.84
CA THR A 279 4.59 -10.95 16.92
C THR A 279 3.20 -10.32 16.88
N TRP A 280 2.64 -10.16 15.67
CA TRP A 280 1.30 -9.61 15.43
C TRP A 280 0.52 -10.50 14.46
N ALA A 281 -0.79 -10.63 14.65
CA ALA A 281 -1.66 -11.38 13.75
C ALA A 281 -3.00 -10.66 13.52
N GLY A 282 -3.43 -10.56 12.26
CA GLY A 282 -4.71 -9.99 11.87
C GLY A 282 -5.89 -10.86 12.29
N TYR A 283 -6.96 -10.22 12.77
CA TYR A 283 -8.27 -10.82 13.03
C TYR A 283 -9.31 -10.02 12.24
N GLY A 284 -9.87 -10.64 11.20
CA GLY A 284 -10.85 -10.02 10.33
C GLY A 284 -12.01 -10.98 10.04
N GLN A 285 -13.22 -10.43 10.07
CA GLN A 285 -14.41 -11.14 9.61
C GLN A 285 -14.39 -11.35 8.08
N SER A 286 -15.16 -12.31 7.60
CA SER A 286 -15.29 -12.60 6.17
C SER A 286 -15.86 -11.44 5.37
N ASP A 287 -15.41 -11.30 4.14
CA ASP A 287 -15.86 -10.25 3.22
C ASP A 287 -17.33 -10.46 2.83
N GLY A 288 -18.06 -9.36 2.65
CA GLY A 288 -19.51 -9.42 2.41
C GLY A 288 -20.32 -9.90 3.63
N TYR A 289 -19.83 -9.63 4.85
CA TYR A 289 -20.38 -10.11 6.13
C TYR A 289 -21.92 -10.13 6.19
N GLN A 290 -22.46 -11.30 6.55
CA GLN A 290 -23.89 -11.51 6.82
C GLN A 290 -24.07 -11.98 8.26
N PRO A 291 -24.94 -11.33 9.05
CA PRO A 291 -25.10 -11.65 10.46
C PRO A 291 -25.84 -12.99 10.65
N CYS A 292 -25.29 -13.88 11.49
CA CYS A 292 -25.98 -15.11 11.88
C CYS A 292 -27.30 -14.83 12.63
N GLU A 293 -28.40 -15.34 12.14
CA GLU A 293 -29.76 -15.07 12.61
C GLU A 293 -30.21 -15.94 13.80
N CYS A 294 -29.32 -16.75 14.38
CA CYS A 294 -29.69 -17.59 15.52
C CYS A 294 -30.03 -16.75 16.77
N GLU A 295 -30.85 -17.31 17.65
CA GLU A 295 -31.33 -16.64 18.87
C GLU A 295 -30.20 -16.09 19.73
N ARG A 296 -29.17 -16.91 20.02
CA ARG A 296 -27.99 -16.48 20.80
C ARG A 296 -27.25 -15.28 20.19
N CYS A 297 -27.11 -15.24 18.87
CA CYS A 297 -26.49 -14.10 18.18
C CYS A 297 -27.37 -12.85 18.29
N ARG A 298 -28.70 -12.98 18.19
CA ARG A 298 -29.64 -11.86 18.34
C ARG A 298 -29.63 -11.30 19.76
N GLU A 299 -29.62 -12.16 20.77
CA GLU A 299 -29.52 -11.79 22.19
C GLU A 299 -28.22 -11.04 22.51
N MET A 300 -27.10 -11.41 21.88
CA MET A 300 -25.82 -10.71 22.06
C MET A 300 -25.88 -9.26 21.62
N ASP A 301 -26.57 -8.92 20.52
CA ASP A 301 -26.67 -7.52 20.12
C ASP A 301 -27.73 -6.76 20.93
N GLY A 302 -28.77 -7.45 21.40
CA GLY A 302 -29.88 -6.85 22.15
C GLY A 302 -30.80 -5.98 21.28
N ILE A 303 -31.05 -6.41 20.04
CA ILE A 303 -31.74 -5.62 19.00
C ILE A 303 -32.95 -6.38 18.43
N ASP A 304 -34.02 -5.64 18.16
CA ASP A 304 -35.24 -6.15 17.54
C ASP A 304 -34.96 -6.72 16.13
N PRO A 305 -35.35 -7.98 15.85
CA PRO A 305 -35.15 -8.65 14.55
C PRO A 305 -35.72 -7.91 13.33
N SER A 306 -36.73 -7.05 13.51
CA SER A 306 -37.36 -6.26 12.44
C SER A 306 -36.43 -5.21 11.85
N TRP A 307 -35.38 -4.79 12.57
CA TRP A 307 -34.35 -3.89 12.05
C TRP A 307 -33.50 -4.55 10.97
N TRP A 308 -33.30 -5.87 11.04
CA TRP A 308 -32.56 -6.61 10.02
C TRP A 308 -33.39 -6.83 8.74
N LYS A 309 -34.73 -6.78 8.83
CA LYS A 309 -35.65 -6.81 7.68
C LYS A 309 -35.76 -5.43 7.04
N GLY A 310 -34.82 -5.15 6.13
CA GLY A 310 -34.73 -3.88 5.39
C GLY A 310 -33.31 -3.32 5.33
N ILE A 311 -32.49 -3.63 6.34
CA ILE A 311 -31.03 -3.44 6.33
C ILE A 311 -30.34 -4.64 5.64
N GLY A 312 -31.03 -5.79 5.58
CA GLY A 312 -30.62 -6.98 4.84
C GLY A 312 -30.83 -6.84 3.34
N LYS A 313 -29.86 -6.24 2.65
CA LYS A 313 -29.39 -6.54 1.27
C LYS A 313 -28.47 -5.45 0.74
N ASP A 314 -28.62 -4.23 1.26
CA ASP A 314 -27.82 -3.07 0.92
C ASP A 314 -27.11 -2.60 2.19
N TRP A 315 -25.99 -3.26 2.54
CA TRP A 315 -24.97 -2.58 3.33
C TRP A 315 -24.55 -1.39 2.47
N ASN A 316 -25.20 -0.24 2.69
CA ASN A 316 -24.92 0.95 1.90
C ASN A 316 -23.43 1.21 2.08
N TRP A 317 -22.68 1.12 0.98
CA TRP A 317 -21.26 1.45 0.88
C TRP A 317 -21.07 2.97 0.99
N ASP A 318 -21.80 3.57 1.92
CA ASP A 318 -21.79 4.98 2.19
C ASP A 318 -20.51 5.26 2.96
N TRP A 319 -19.47 5.59 2.20
CA TRP A 319 -18.17 6.02 2.69
C TRP A 319 -18.29 7.18 3.71
N GLU A 320 -19.45 7.84 3.77
CA GLU A 320 -19.79 8.92 4.68
C GLU A 320 -21.01 8.61 5.56
N VAL A 321 -21.04 7.48 6.26
CA VAL A 321 -21.83 7.37 7.52
C VAL A 321 -21.34 8.33 8.63
N ASN A 322 -21.00 9.56 8.28
CA ASN A 322 -21.19 10.73 9.11
C ASN A 322 -22.58 11.27 8.78
N THR A 323 -23.61 10.83 9.50
CA THR A 323 -24.33 11.75 10.39
C THR A 323 -25.58 11.12 11.01
N HIS A 324 -26.45 10.35 10.35
CA HIS A 324 -27.79 10.12 10.93
C HIS A 324 -28.39 8.72 10.69
N VAL A 325 -28.00 7.68 11.44
CA VAL A 325 -28.91 6.60 11.91
C VAL A 325 -28.27 5.87 13.10
N ASN A 326 -29.05 5.48 14.11
CA ASN A 326 -28.66 4.50 15.14
C ASN A 326 -28.18 3.18 14.52
N VAL A 327 -26.89 3.05 14.16
CA VAL A 327 -26.33 1.78 13.71
C VAL A 327 -26.22 0.84 14.92
N PRO A 328 -26.87 -0.34 14.89
CA PRO A 328 -26.60 -1.45 15.79
C PRO A 328 -25.11 -1.65 16.08
N VAL A 329 -24.73 -1.71 17.35
CA VAL A 329 -23.39 -2.18 17.72
C VAL A 329 -23.38 -3.70 17.57
N ALA A 330 -22.50 -4.24 16.72
CA ALA A 330 -22.36 -5.67 16.50
C ALA A 330 -21.60 -6.33 17.68
N GLU A 331 -22.23 -6.41 18.85
CA GLU A 331 -21.67 -7.05 20.03
C GLU A 331 -21.33 -8.54 19.78
N ARG A 332 -22.06 -9.18 18.86
CA ARG A 332 -21.72 -10.53 18.37
C ARG A 332 -20.34 -10.65 17.71
N LEU A 333 -19.70 -9.56 17.33
CA LEU A 333 -18.33 -9.54 16.80
C LEU A 333 -17.35 -9.09 17.88
N TRP A 334 -17.72 -8.08 18.68
CA TRP A 334 -16.86 -7.54 19.74
C TRP A 334 -16.68 -8.47 20.94
N ALA A 335 -17.74 -9.12 21.42
CA ALA A 335 -17.68 -9.96 22.61
C ALA A 335 -16.83 -11.23 22.39
N PRO A 336 -16.97 -11.98 21.28
CA PRO A 336 -16.08 -13.10 20.99
C PRO A 336 -14.63 -12.66 20.78
N LEU A 337 -14.39 -11.54 20.10
CA LEU A 337 -13.05 -10.97 19.95
C LEU A 337 -12.41 -10.66 21.31
N TYR A 338 -13.16 -10.06 22.23
CA TYR A 338 -12.67 -9.79 23.59
C TYR A 338 -12.23 -11.08 24.30
N GLU A 339 -13.05 -12.14 24.24
CA GLU A 339 -12.72 -13.40 24.90
C GLU A 339 -11.51 -14.09 24.26
N ILE A 340 -11.42 -14.08 22.92
CA ILE A 340 -10.24 -14.57 22.19
C ILE A 340 -8.98 -13.81 22.64
N ALA A 341 -9.03 -12.47 22.64
CA ALA A 341 -7.91 -11.63 23.02
C ALA A 341 -7.48 -11.87 24.48
N ARG A 342 -8.45 -12.01 25.39
CA ARG A 342 -8.21 -12.28 26.82
C ARG A 342 -7.47 -13.59 27.03
N ARG A 343 -7.91 -14.67 26.37
CA ARG A 343 -7.25 -15.99 26.46
C ARG A 343 -5.88 -16.02 25.79
N LEU A 344 -5.73 -15.33 24.66
CA LEU A 344 -4.41 -15.18 24.03
C LEU A 344 -3.46 -14.39 24.92
N TYR A 345 -3.95 -13.39 25.66
CA TYR A 345 -3.12 -12.59 26.56
C TYR A 345 -2.53 -13.41 27.72
N GLU A 346 -3.28 -14.39 28.25
CA GLU A 346 -2.81 -15.27 29.33
C GLU A 346 -1.57 -16.09 28.93
N ARG A 347 -1.47 -16.50 27.66
CA ARG A 347 -0.36 -17.33 27.15
C ARG A 347 0.69 -16.53 26.35
N HIS A 348 0.28 -15.43 25.74
CA HIS A 348 1.06 -14.65 24.80
C HIS A 348 0.96 -13.14 25.08
N PRO A 349 1.36 -12.66 26.27
CA PRO A 349 1.14 -11.26 26.68
C PRO A 349 1.83 -10.24 25.76
N ASP A 350 2.97 -10.61 25.17
CA ASP A 350 3.78 -9.74 24.31
C ASP A 350 3.35 -9.77 22.83
N ARG A 351 2.44 -10.67 22.45
CA ARG A 351 1.94 -10.77 21.08
C ARG A 351 0.72 -9.88 20.90
N LYS A 352 0.39 -9.52 19.65
CA LYS A 352 -0.74 -8.62 19.35
C LYS A 352 -1.74 -9.23 18.37
N LEU A 353 -3.03 -9.08 18.69
CA LEU A 353 -4.14 -9.41 17.81
C LEU A 353 -4.68 -8.11 17.21
N ILE A 354 -4.65 -7.99 15.89
CA ILE A 354 -5.10 -6.78 15.17
C ILE A 354 -6.55 -6.98 14.75
N ALA A 355 -7.48 -6.38 15.47
CA ALA A 355 -8.90 -6.42 15.13
C ALA A 355 -9.20 -5.47 13.97
N LEU A 356 -9.65 -6.03 12.84
CA LEU A 356 -10.13 -5.26 11.72
C LEU A 356 -11.44 -4.55 12.10
N VAL A 357 -11.43 -3.23 12.00
CA VAL A 357 -12.60 -2.40 12.29
C VAL A 357 -13.23 -1.98 10.96
N TYR A 358 -14.09 -2.86 10.47
CA TYR A 358 -14.69 -2.81 9.15
C TYR A 358 -16.20 -3.04 9.23
N ASN A 359 -16.94 -2.16 8.57
CA ASN A 359 -18.38 -2.19 8.36
C ASN A 359 -19.25 -2.43 9.62
N PRO A 360 -19.67 -3.66 10.03
CA PRO A 360 -20.43 -3.89 11.27
C PRO A 360 -19.72 -3.44 12.55
N THR A 361 -18.38 -3.35 12.53
CA THR A 361 -17.59 -2.95 13.70
C THR A 361 -17.21 -1.47 13.69
N TYR A 362 -17.74 -0.65 12.76
CA TYR A 362 -17.52 0.80 12.81
C TYR A 362 -17.94 1.44 14.14
N PRO A 363 -19.10 1.09 14.72
CA PRO A 363 -19.42 1.48 16.08
C PRO A 363 -18.61 0.65 17.09
N PRO A 364 -17.91 1.29 18.05
CA PRO A 364 -17.24 0.57 19.12
C PRO A 364 -18.23 -0.15 20.03
N SER A 365 -17.77 -1.22 20.69
CA SER A 365 -18.59 -1.97 21.65
C SER A 365 -19.17 -1.08 22.75
N ARG A 366 -20.44 -1.30 23.11
CA ARG A 366 -21.08 -0.71 24.29
C ARG A 366 -20.84 -1.57 25.53
N ARG A 367 -20.62 -2.88 25.36
CA ARG A 367 -20.41 -3.85 26.45
C ARG A 367 -18.94 -3.94 26.89
N VAL A 368 -18.00 -4.01 25.94
CA VAL A 368 -16.57 -4.10 26.22
C VAL A 368 -16.02 -2.69 26.46
N LYS A 369 -15.75 -2.36 27.72
CA LYS A 369 -15.23 -1.03 28.10
C LYS A 369 -13.73 -0.89 27.90
N ALA A 370 -12.99 -1.99 27.99
CA ALA A 370 -11.56 -2.03 27.77
C ALA A 370 -11.15 -3.39 27.23
N PHE A 371 -10.35 -3.40 26.17
CA PHE A 371 -9.73 -4.62 25.65
C PHE A 371 -8.40 -4.90 26.38
N PRO A 372 -7.94 -6.16 26.42
CA PRO A 372 -6.63 -6.47 26.98
C PRO A 372 -5.49 -5.76 26.21
N PRO A 373 -4.32 -5.53 26.82
CA PRO A 373 -3.23 -4.76 26.21
C PRO A 373 -2.62 -5.36 24.93
N ASN A 374 -2.98 -6.59 24.58
CA ASN A 374 -2.57 -7.25 23.34
C ASN A 374 -3.45 -6.93 22.13
N VAL A 375 -4.48 -6.09 22.27
CA VAL A 375 -5.35 -5.76 21.13
C VAL A 375 -4.88 -4.49 20.43
N ALA A 376 -4.67 -4.61 19.12
CA ALA A 376 -4.58 -3.50 18.20
C ALA A 376 -5.87 -3.39 17.38
N VAL A 377 -6.19 -2.21 16.88
CA VAL A 377 -7.29 -2.01 15.93
C VAL A 377 -6.76 -1.55 14.59
N GLU A 378 -7.25 -2.14 13.51
CA GLU A 378 -7.00 -1.68 12.15
C GLU A 378 -8.24 -0.94 11.63
N LEU A 379 -8.12 0.39 11.51
CA LEU A 379 -9.24 1.25 11.21
C LEU A 379 -9.42 1.41 9.68
N CYS A 380 -10.53 0.90 9.13
CA CYS A 380 -10.91 1.11 7.72
C CYS A 380 -11.55 2.48 7.46
N ARG A 381 -11.80 3.26 8.51
CA ARG A 381 -12.17 4.68 8.44
C ARG A 381 -11.19 5.49 9.25
N HIS A 382 -10.95 6.72 8.84
CA HIS A 382 -9.89 7.53 9.44
C HIS A 382 -10.21 9.03 9.46
N THR A 383 -11.50 9.37 9.53
CA THR A 383 -11.94 10.74 9.85
C THR A 383 -11.53 11.08 11.29
N PRO A 384 -11.37 12.37 11.64
CA PRO A 384 -11.03 12.77 13.01
C PRO A 384 -11.99 12.20 14.07
N ALA A 385 -13.30 12.18 13.79
CA ALA A 385 -14.30 11.60 14.70
C ALA A 385 -14.06 10.11 14.94
N TYR A 386 -13.69 9.36 13.90
CA TYR A 386 -13.46 7.92 13.98
C TYR A 386 -12.17 7.59 14.73
N LEU A 387 -11.09 8.32 14.46
CA LEU A 387 -9.84 8.21 15.22
C LEU A 387 -10.07 8.53 16.71
N GLY A 388 -10.89 9.54 17.01
CA GLY A 388 -11.32 9.88 18.37
C GLY A 388 -12.10 8.76 19.06
N ALA A 389 -13.04 8.11 18.36
CA ALA A 389 -13.85 7.01 18.90
C ALA A 389 -13.01 5.79 19.34
N PHE A 390 -11.86 5.57 18.71
CA PHE A 390 -10.92 4.48 19.02
C PHE A 390 -9.65 4.96 19.76
N SER A 391 -9.65 6.18 20.27
CA SER A 391 -8.48 6.79 20.95
C SER A 391 -7.97 5.97 22.15
N ALA A 392 -8.86 5.28 22.87
CA ALA A 392 -8.53 4.44 24.02
C ALA A 392 -7.67 3.21 23.69
N PHE A 393 -7.62 2.77 22.43
CA PHE A 393 -6.72 1.68 22.02
C PHE A 393 -5.29 2.20 21.95
N ARG A 394 -4.38 1.54 22.67
CA ARG A 394 -2.95 1.85 22.63
C ARG A 394 -2.35 1.65 21.24
N TRP A 395 -2.71 0.54 20.59
CA TRP A 395 -2.15 0.12 19.31
C TRP A 395 -3.17 0.34 18.20
N LYS A 396 -2.82 1.18 17.23
CA LYS A 396 -3.69 1.51 16.09
C LYS A 396 -2.93 1.32 14.79
N THR A 397 -3.57 0.69 13.82
CA THR A 397 -3.15 0.66 12.41
C THR A 397 -4.32 1.15 11.57
N VAL A 398 -4.09 1.43 10.29
CA VAL A 398 -5.15 1.88 9.39
C VAL A 398 -5.16 1.07 8.11
N TYR A 399 -6.35 0.85 7.59
CA TYR A 399 -6.59 0.29 6.27
C TYR A 399 -7.10 1.41 5.36
N THR A 400 -6.35 1.75 4.31
CA THR A 400 -6.66 2.87 3.41
C THR A 400 -7.13 2.37 2.05
N TYR A 401 -7.99 3.20 1.44
CA TYR A 401 -8.60 2.95 0.15
C TYR A 401 -8.17 4.03 -0.84
N TRP A 402 -6.88 4.42 -0.78
CA TRP A 402 -6.32 5.50 -1.62
C TRP A 402 -6.06 5.09 -3.04
N PHE A 403 -5.99 3.79 -3.35
CA PHE A 403 -5.70 3.24 -4.67
C PHE A 403 -6.71 2.16 -5.06
N GLY A 404 -6.61 1.65 -6.28
CA GLY A 404 -7.47 0.57 -6.76
C GLY A 404 -8.67 1.01 -7.58
N THR A 405 -9.24 0.04 -8.28
CA THR A 405 -10.16 0.25 -9.40
C THR A 405 -11.64 0.21 -9.01
N TYR A 406 -11.94 -0.12 -7.76
CA TYR A 406 -13.27 -0.16 -7.17
C TYR A 406 -13.85 1.22 -6.83
N ARG A 407 -13.17 2.31 -7.14
CA ARG A 407 -13.69 3.68 -7.00
C ARG A 407 -14.26 4.18 -8.32
N VAL A 408 -15.03 5.28 -8.27
CA VAL A 408 -15.69 5.87 -9.43
C VAL A 408 -14.73 6.22 -10.57
N GLN A 409 -13.45 6.51 -10.24
CA GLN A 409 -12.38 6.77 -11.21
C GLN A 409 -11.96 5.53 -12.01
N GLY A 410 -12.27 4.31 -11.55
CA GLY A 410 -11.88 3.07 -12.24
C GLY A 410 -10.36 2.95 -12.39
N ILE A 411 -9.87 2.74 -13.61
CA ILE A 411 -8.43 2.72 -13.95
C ILE A 411 -7.87 4.09 -14.39
N THR A 412 -8.45 5.18 -13.89
CA THR A 412 -7.91 6.54 -14.02
C THR A 412 -7.35 7.01 -12.66
N PRO A 413 -6.53 8.08 -12.59
CA PRO A 413 -5.79 8.40 -11.36
C PRO A 413 -6.71 8.83 -10.23
N LYS A 414 -6.29 8.52 -9.00
CA LYS A 414 -6.99 8.87 -7.75
C LYS A 414 -6.06 9.71 -6.85
N PRO A 415 -6.35 9.93 -5.54
CA PRO A 415 -5.73 11.03 -4.81
C PRO A 415 -4.19 10.95 -4.85
N LEU A 416 -3.59 12.12 -5.06
CA LEU A 416 -2.15 12.28 -5.27
C LEU A 416 -1.48 12.79 -3.98
N THR A 417 -0.38 13.51 -4.13
CA THR A 417 0.66 13.67 -3.11
C THR A 417 0.22 14.45 -1.88
N HIS A 418 -0.54 15.54 -2.05
CA HIS A 418 -0.88 16.43 -0.94
C HIS A 418 -1.91 15.80 0.00
N ARG A 419 -2.88 15.06 -0.56
CA ARG A 419 -3.85 14.32 0.26
C ARG A 419 -3.19 13.23 1.10
N ILE A 420 -2.25 12.49 0.50
CA ILE A 420 -1.46 11.47 1.23
C ILE A 420 -0.67 12.13 2.36
N ALA A 421 -0.05 13.29 2.12
CA ALA A 421 0.71 14.01 3.15
C ALA A 421 -0.15 14.45 4.34
N GLU A 422 -1.36 14.98 4.08
CA GLU A 422 -2.31 15.32 5.15
C GLU A 422 -2.68 14.09 5.98
N ASP A 423 -2.98 12.97 5.32
CA ASP A 423 -3.35 11.73 5.98
C ASP A 423 -2.19 11.16 6.81
N MET A 424 -0.94 11.18 6.32
CA MET A 424 0.24 10.74 7.08
C MET A 424 0.41 11.52 8.38
N ARG A 425 0.30 12.85 8.32
CA ARG A 425 0.38 13.70 9.53
C ARG A 425 -0.73 13.35 10.50
N ARG A 426 -1.97 13.26 10.02
CA ARG A 426 -3.14 12.88 10.84
C ARG A 426 -2.95 11.51 11.50
N PHE A 427 -2.41 10.53 10.78
CA PHE A 427 -2.19 9.19 11.30
C PHE A 427 -1.13 9.17 12.40
N ARG A 428 0.03 9.81 12.19
CA ARG A 428 1.06 9.94 13.21
C ARG A 428 0.51 10.64 14.46
N ASP A 429 -0.19 11.75 14.29
CA ASP A 429 -0.70 12.57 15.41
C ASP A 429 -1.76 11.82 16.23
N ASN A 430 -2.37 10.78 15.67
CA ASN A 430 -3.33 9.90 16.34
C ASN A 430 -2.70 8.56 16.79
N GLY A 431 -1.36 8.43 16.79
CA GLY A 431 -0.66 7.24 17.27
C GLY A 431 -0.87 5.99 16.42
N VAL A 432 -1.13 6.15 15.13
CA VAL A 432 -1.15 5.05 14.16
C VAL A 432 0.28 4.57 13.95
N MET A 433 0.48 3.25 14.01
CA MET A 433 1.80 2.62 13.89
C MET A 433 2.05 1.97 12.53
N GLY A 434 1.01 1.70 11.76
CA GLY A 434 1.15 1.03 10.47
C GLY A 434 -0.03 1.26 9.56
N ILE A 435 0.25 1.20 8.25
CA ILE A 435 -0.69 1.57 7.20
C ILE A 435 -0.73 0.45 6.17
N HIS A 436 -1.92 -0.11 5.96
CA HIS A 436 -2.19 -1.01 4.85
C HIS A 436 -3.04 -0.28 3.82
N SER A 437 -2.51 -0.01 2.63
CA SER A 437 -3.33 0.45 1.51
C SER A 437 -3.74 -0.73 0.66
N THR A 438 -5.03 -0.85 0.36
CA THR A 438 -5.51 -1.87 -0.57
C THR A 438 -5.33 -1.43 -2.01
N SER A 439 -5.07 -2.42 -2.89
CA SER A 439 -4.82 -2.22 -4.32
C SER A 439 -3.66 -1.21 -4.57
N GLY A 440 -3.55 -0.67 -5.78
CA GLY A 440 -2.44 0.19 -6.18
C GLY A 440 -1.42 -0.55 -7.06
N GLY A 441 -0.56 0.21 -7.71
CA GLY A 441 0.43 -0.29 -8.66
C GLY A 441 -0.09 -0.45 -10.08
N GLU A 442 -1.30 0.02 -10.40
CA GLU A 442 -1.85 -0.11 -11.74
C GLU A 442 -1.49 1.07 -12.66
N ILE A 443 -1.40 2.30 -12.14
CA ILE A 443 -1.37 3.54 -12.95
C ILE A 443 -0.10 4.37 -12.69
N TRP A 444 1.08 3.75 -12.77
CA TRP A 444 2.36 4.39 -12.41
C TRP A 444 2.71 5.69 -13.17
N GLY A 445 2.23 5.86 -14.41
CA GLY A 445 2.44 7.08 -15.19
C GLY A 445 1.64 8.28 -14.65
N LEU A 446 0.53 8.06 -13.94
CA LEU A 446 -0.29 9.14 -13.38
C LEU A 446 -0.31 9.17 -11.84
N GLU A 447 -0.03 8.05 -11.18
CA GLU A 447 0.01 7.90 -9.72
C GLU A 447 1.43 7.67 -9.17
N GLY A 448 2.44 7.57 -10.02
CA GLY A 448 3.85 7.40 -9.62
C GLY A 448 4.34 8.39 -8.55
N PRO A 449 4.06 9.71 -8.66
CA PRO A 449 4.39 10.66 -7.60
C PRO A 449 3.70 10.34 -6.27
N ALA A 450 2.46 9.83 -6.30
CA ALA A 450 1.70 9.47 -5.11
C ALA A 450 2.29 8.25 -4.40
N TYR A 451 2.71 7.24 -5.16
CA TYR A 451 3.43 6.08 -4.62
C TYR A 451 4.78 6.50 -4.03
N TYR A 452 5.55 7.33 -4.75
CA TYR A 452 6.81 7.85 -4.23
C TYR A 452 6.60 8.64 -2.93
N ALA A 453 5.67 9.60 -2.93
CA ALA A 453 5.36 10.42 -1.76
C ALA A 453 4.88 9.59 -0.57
N TYR A 454 4.03 8.58 -0.79
CA TYR A 454 3.60 7.68 0.28
C TYR A 454 4.79 7.04 0.99
N GLY A 455 5.73 6.44 0.24
CA GLY A 455 6.94 5.90 0.85
C GLY A 455 7.71 6.94 1.67
N ARG A 456 8.03 8.09 1.05
CA ARG A 456 8.88 9.13 1.67
C ARG A 456 8.25 9.71 2.93
N LEU A 457 6.94 10.00 2.89
CA LEU A 457 6.18 10.60 3.97
C LEU A 457 5.85 9.59 5.08
N ALA A 458 5.81 8.30 4.78
CA ALA A 458 5.70 7.27 5.81
C ALA A 458 6.96 7.15 6.69
N TRP A 459 8.12 7.49 6.13
CA TRP A 459 9.34 7.62 6.92
C TRP A 459 9.27 8.86 7.81
N ASP A 460 8.94 10.01 7.20
CA ASP A 460 8.89 11.31 7.86
C ASP A 460 7.71 12.16 7.33
N PRO A 461 6.58 12.20 8.06
CA PRO A 461 5.39 12.93 7.62
C PRO A 461 5.50 14.46 7.65
N ASP A 462 6.57 15.02 8.23
CA ASP A 462 6.81 16.47 8.26
C ASP A 462 7.60 16.97 7.05
N ARG A 463 8.05 16.06 6.17
CA ARG A 463 8.71 16.48 4.92
C ARG A 463 7.81 17.39 4.11
N ASP A 464 8.45 18.39 3.52
CA ASP A 464 7.82 19.24 2.52
C ASP A 464 7.39 18.40 1.31
N VAL A 465 6.08 18.27 1.12
CA VAL A 465 5.49 17.46 0.06
C VAL A 465 5.78 18.05 -1.32
N ASP A 466 5.89 19.38 -1.45
CA ASP A 466 6.25 20.04 -2.70
C ASP A 466 7.69 19.72 -3.09
N ALA A 467 8.61 19.66 -2.11
CA ALA A 467 10.00 19.26 -2.34
C ALA A 467 10.11 17.77 -2.73
N VAL A 468 9.28 16.90 -2.14
CA VAL A 468 9.19 15.49 -2.53
C VAL A 468 8.71 15.34 -3.97
N LEU A 469 7.68 16.09 -4.36
CA LEU A 469 7.14 16.10 -5.72
C LEU A 469 8.16 16.68 -6.73
N ASP A 470 8.82 17.81 -6.41
CA ASP A 470 9.85 18.40 -7.25
C ASP A 470 11.02 17.44 -7.48
N ARG A 471 11.50 16.76 -6.42
CA ARG A 471 12.54 15.73 -6.55
C ARG A 471 12.10 14.58 -7.46
N TYR A 472 10.88 14.08 -7.29
CA TYR A 472 10.33 13.03 -8.16
C TYR A 472 10.30 13.50 -9.62
N CYS A 473 9.71 14.67 -9.89
CA CYS A 473 9.54 15.15 -11.25
C CYS A 473 10.89 15.41 -11.95
N ARG A 474 11.88 15.96 -11.24
CA ARG A 474 13.23 16.13 -11.79
C ARG A 474 13.94 14.80 -12.00
N GLY A 475 13.80 13.86 -11.07
CA GLY A 475 14.42 12.54 -11.15
C GLY A 475 13.89 11.66 -12.28
N VAL A 476 12.58 11.75 -12.56
CA VAL A 476 11.91 10.94 -13.59
C VAL A 476 11.93 11.61 -14.96
N TYR A 477 11.69 12.91 -15.02
CA TYR A 477 11.48 13.63 -16.29
C TYR A 477 12.62 14.59 -16.67
N GLY A 478 13.69 14.63 -15.87
CA GLY A 478 14.90 15.39 -16.17
C GLY A 478 14.59 16.87 -16.44
N PRO A 479 14.99 17.44 -17.60
CA PRO A 479 14.71 18.84 -17.96
C PRO A 479 13.21 19.19 -17.98
N ALA A 480 12.32 18.23 -18.21
CA ALA A 480 10.88 18.44 -18.21
C ALA A 480 10.26 18.47 -16.79
N GLY A 481 11.06 18.21 -15.74
CA GLY A 481 10.60 18.11 -14.35
C GLY A 481 9.69 19.26 -13.89
N PRO A 482 10.05 20.55 -14.06
CA PRO A 482 9.18 21.66 -13.65
C PRO A 482 7.80 21.68 -14.34
N VAL A 483 7.74 21.35 -15.63
CA VAL A 483 6.48 21.27 -16.37
C VAL A 483 5.66 20.06 -15.93
N MET A 484 6.33 18.95 -15.65
CA MET A 484 5.67 17.76 -15.12
C MET A 484 5.14 17.97 -13.69
N LYS A 485 5.82 18.76 -12.84
CA LYS A 485 5.24 19.18 -11.55
C LYS A 485 3.93 19.92 -11.77
N ALA A 486 3.91 20.91 -12.67
CA ALA A 486 2.69 21.64 -13.00
C ALA A 486 1.56 20.74 -13.55
N PHE A 487 1.92 19.71 -14.33
CA PHE A 487 0.97 18.69 -14.79
C PHE A 487 0.35 17.92 -13.62
N PHE A 488 1.16 17.44 -12.67
CA PHE A 488 0.66 16.69 -11.51
C PHE A 488 -0.11 17.57 -10.52
N ASP A 489 0.31 18.82 -10.31
CA ASP A 489 -0.43 19.79 -9.49
C ASP A 489 -1.83 20.02 -10.08
N LEU A 490 -1.94 20.24 -11.39
CA LEU A 490 -3.23 20.39 -12.08
C LEU A 490 -4.05 19.08 -12.02
N LEU A 491 -3.42 17.92 -12.21
CA LEU A 491 -4.09 16.63 -12.13
C LEU A 491 -4.70 16.40 -10.73
N GLU A 492 -3.97 16.72 -9.67
CA GLU A 492 -4.46 16.63 -8.29
C GLU A 492 -5.63 17.58 -8.04
N GLU A 493 -5.54 18.81 -8.54
CA GLU A 493 -6.63 19.80 -8.47
C GLU A 493 -7.89 19.31 -9.19
N ARG A 494 -7.75 18.54 -10.28
CA ARG A 494 -8.87 17.95 -11.05
C ARG A 494 -9.49 16.75 -10.38
N ILE A 495 -8.69 15.89 -9.74
CA ILE A 495 -9.20 14.81 -8.91
C ILE A 495 -10.02 15.39 -7.74
N ALA A 496 -9.48 16.39 -7.04
CA ALA A 496 -10.17 17.04 -5.93
C ALA A 496 -11.46 17.75 -6.37
N ALA A 497 -11.46 18.40 -7.54
CA ALA A 497 -12.66 19.02 -8.11
C ALA A 497 -13.77 17.99 -8.43
N GLY A 498 -13.38 16.80 -8.90
CA GLY A 498 -14.29 15.68 -9.12
C GLY A 498 -15.08 15.28 -7.89
N ASP A 499 -14.46 15.34 -6.70
CA ASP A 499 -15.09 15.02 -5.43
C ASP A 499 -15.88 16.21 -4.84
N ALA A 500 -15.31 17.42 -4.92
CA ALA A 500 -15.83 18.61 -4.25
C ALA A 500 -17.00 19.30 -4.98
N LEU A 501 -17.00 19.28 -6.33
CA LEU A 501 -18.01 19.98 -7.13
C LEU A 501 -19.33 19.22 -7.27
N GLN A 502 -19.39 17.98 -6.76
CA GLN A 502 -20.62 17.19 -6.71
C GLN A 502 -21.55 17.73 -5.62
N THR A 503 -22.85 17.72 -5.89
CA THR A 503 -23.89 17.89 -4.86
C THR A 503 -23.91 16.69 -3.90
N PRO A 504 -24.49 16.81 -2.70
CA PRO A 504 -24.67 15.67 -1.79
C PRO A 504 -25.43 14.50 -2.44
N GLU A 505 -26.44 14.79 -3.27
CA GLU A 505 -27.20 13.76 -3.98
C GLU A 505 -26.36 13.06 -5.06
N GLU A 506 -25.56 13.81 -5.80
CA GLU A 506 -24.60 13.28 -6.78
C GLU A 506 -23.54 12.39 -6.13
N ARG A 507 -22.98 12.80 -4.97
CA ARG A 507 -22.08 11.96 -4.18
C ARG A 507 -22.77 10.68 -3.73
N ARG A 508 -24.01 10.77 -3.25
CA ARG A 508 -24.81 9.61 -2.83
C ARG A 508 -25.04 8.64 -4.00
N ILE A 509 -25.43 9.14 -5.18
CA ILE A 509 -25.60 8.34 -6.40
C ILE A 509 -24.27 7.68 -6.80
N ASN A 510 -23.15 8.40 -6.73
CA ASN A 510 -21.83 7.84 -7.02
C ASN A 510 -21.40 6.76 -6.03
N GLN A 511 -21.72 6.91 -4.75
CA GLN A 511 -21.41 5.94 -3.71
C GLN A 511 -22.27 4.68 -3.84
N GLU A 512 -23.56 4.82 -4.17
CA GLU A 512 -24.51 3.71 -4.30
C GLU A 512 -24.35 2.96 -5.63
N LYS A 513 -24.08 3.68 -6.73
CA LYS A 513 -24.15 3.12 -8.09
C LYS A 513 -22.84 3.18 -8.87
N MET A 514 -21.80 3.82 -8.32
CA MET A 514 -20.55 4.14 -9.03
C MET A 514 -20.86 4.78 -10.39
N HIS A 515 -21.36 6.03 -10.38
CA HIS A 515 -21.94 6.69 -11.55
C HIS A 515 -21.00 7.70 -12.23
N PRO A 516 -19.98 7.23 -12.98
CA PRO A 516 -18.88 8.05 -13.50
C PRO A 516 -19.32 9.27 -14.34
N GLN A 517 -20.51 9.24 -14.94
CA GLN A 517 -21.10 10.38 -15.67
C GLN A 517 -21.23 11.65 -14.82
N VAL A 518 -21.26 11.55 -13.50
CA VAL A 518 -21.28 12.73 -12.61
C VAL A 518 -19.86 13.20 -12.27
N TYR A 519 -18.95 12.25 -12.02
CA TYR A 519 -17.58 12.55 -11.62
C TYR A 519 -16.74 13.15 -12.74
N PHE A 520 -16.71 12.52 -13.92
CA PHE A 520 -15.79 12.92 -14.99
C PHE A 520 -16.05 14.34 -15.53
N PRO A 521 -17.29 14.81 -15.70
CA PRO A 521 -17.54 16.20 -16.09
C PRO A 521 -17.09 17.23 -15.06
N ALA A 522 -17.19 16.91 -13.77
CA ALA A 522 -16.72 17.77 -12.69
C ALA A 522 -15.18 17.79 -12.62
N ALA A 523 -14.55 16.62 -12.72
CA ALA A 523 -13.11 16.46 -12.61
C ALA A 523 -12.37 16.96 -13.87
N TYR A 524 -12.87 16.61 -15.05
CA TYR A 524 -12.14 16.71 -16.32
C TYR A 524 -12.99 17.34 -17.43
N PRO A 525 -13.39 18.62 -17.31
CA PRO A 525 -13.99 19.35 -18.43
C PRO A 525 -13.00 19.45 -19.60
N GLU A 526 -13.53 19.69 -20.82
CA GLU A 526 -12.73 19.77 -22.06
C GLU A 526 -11.55 20.77 -21.94
N THR A 527 -11.74 21.88 -21.22
CA THR A 527 -10.69 22.88 -20.97
C THR A 527 -9.55 22.34 -20.12
N ALA A 528 -9.84 21.58 -19.06
CA ALA A 528 -8.84 20.98 -18.21
C ALA A 528 -8.05 19.88 -18.94
N LEU A 529 -8.74 19.06 -19.74
CA LEU A 529 -8.08 18.05 -20.58
C LEU A 529 -7.11 18.70 -21.57
N ALA A 530 -7.50 19.80 -22.21
CA ALA A 530 -6.64 20.54 -23.13
C ALA A 530 -5.42 21.17 -22.42
N GLN A 531 -5.57 21.67 -21.20
CA GLN A 531 -4.45 22.18 -20.39
C GLN A 531 -3.45 21.08 -20.04
N LEU A 532 -3.94 19.93 -19.56
CA LEU A 532 -3.09 18.77 -19.25
C LEU A 532 -2.34 18.26 -20.49
N GLU A 533 -3.02 18.19 -21.64
CA GLU A 533 -2.41 17.80 -22.91
C GLU A 533 -1.33 18.81 -23.38
N GLY A 534 -1.57 20.10 -23.19
CA GLY A 534 -0.60 21.16 -23.48
C GLY A 534 0.68 21.05 -22.63
N LEU A 535 0.53 20.75 -21.34
CA LEU A 535 1.67 20.53 -20.44
C LEU A 535 2.49 19.30 -20.86
N LEU A 536 1.84 18.19 -21.24
CA LEU A 536 2.53 17.01 -21.75
C LEU A 536 3.26 17.29 -23.08
N ALA A 537 2.67 18.10 -23.97
CA ALA A 537 3.32 18.53 -25.20
C ALA A 537 4.60 19.34 -24.92
N GLN A 538 4.52 20.30 -24.00
CA GLN A 538 5.69 21.07 -23.57
C GLN A 538 6.76 20.19 -22.91
N ALA A 539 6.35 19.22 -22.08
CA ALA A 539 7.26 18.29 -21.43
C ALA A 539 8.02 17.42 -22.46
N ARG A 540 7.32 16.92 -23.50
CA ARG A 540 7.96 16.18 -24.61
C ARG A 540 9.01 17.01 -25.34
N ASP A 541 8.76 18.30 -25.54
CA ASP A 541 9.71 19.20 -26.19
C ASP A 541 10.97 19.42 -25.33
N LEU A 542 10.79 19.58 -24.02
CA LEU A 542 11.89 19.74 -23.07
C LEU A 542 12.73 18.46 -22.90
N ALA A 543 12.11 17.30 -23.00
CA ALA A 543 12.78 16.00 -22.88
C ALA A 543 13.49 15.54 -24.16
N ARG A 544 13.52 16.35 -25.23
CA ARG A 544 14.19 15.98 -26.49
C ARG A 544 15.68 15.72 -26.24
N GLY A 545 16.13 14.52 -26.60
CA GLY A 545 17.52 14.09 -26.42
C GLY A 545 17.79 13.37 -25.09
N ASP A 546 16.82 13.34 -24.18
CA ASP A 546 16.87 12.53 -22.96
C ASP A 546 15.99 11.29 -23.12
N ALA A 547 16.60 10.17 -23.50
CA ALA A 547 15.89 8.91 -23.75
C ALA A 547 15.16 8.38 -22.51
N VAL A 548 15.65 8.71 -21.30
CA VAL A 548 15.02 8.24 -20.05
C VAL A 548 13.76 9.04 -19.75
N ALA A 549 13.86 10.37 -19.79
CA ALA A 549 12.70 11.23 -19.64
C ALA A 549 11.63 10.95 -20.70
N GLN A 550 12.02 10.69 -21.95
CA GLN A 550 11.10 10.33 -23.02
C GLN A 550 10.38 9.00 -22.78
N GLY A 551 11.08 7.98 -22.23
CA GLY A 551 10.47 6.71 -21.86
C GLY A 551 9.41 6.86 -20.78
N TRP A 552 9.65 7.70 -19.77
CA TRP A 552 8.67 7.98 -18.71
C TRP A 552 7.51 8.86 -19.16
N LEU A 553 7.77 9.83 -20.05
CA LEU A 553 6.70 10.60 -20.70
C LEU A 553 5.81 9.70 -21.55
N TRP A 554 6.37 8.70 -22.24
CA TRP A 554 5.57 7.73 -22.99
C TRP A 554 4.57 6.98 -22.09
N LEU A 555 4.99 6.52 -20.91
CA LEU A 555 4.08 5.85 -19.97
C LEU A 555 2.98 6.81 -19.48
N THR A 556 3.38 8.05 -19.15
CA THR A 556 2.46 9.10 -18.70
C THR A 556 1.43 9.42 -19.79
N ASP A 557 1.87 9.58 -21.05
CA ASP A 557 1.03 9.82 -22.22
C ASP A 557 0.07 8.67 -22.49
N LEU A 558 0.53 7.42 -22.39
CA LEU A 558 -0.29 6.23 -22.61
C LEU A 558 -1.48 6.20 -21.63
N GLN A 559 -1.21 6.42 -20.35
CA GLN A 559 -2.24 6.39 -19.31
C GLN A 559 -3.11 7.65 -19.33
N PHE A 560 -2.54 8.82 -19.66
CA PHE A 560 -3.31 10.04 -19.88
C PHE A 560 -4.25 9.92 -21.08
N ARG A 561 -3.83 9.27 -22.17
CA ARG A 561 -4.71 9.00 -23.33
C ARG A 561 -5.94 8.20 -22.92
N TYR A 562 -5.79 7.19 -22.05
CA TYR A 562 -6.93 6.44 -21.54
C TYR A 562 -7.87 7.33 -20.70
N LEU A 563 -7.33 8.12 -19.76
CA LEU A 563 -8.10 9.10 -18.99
C LEU A 563 -8.87 10.06 -19.92
N ARG A 564 -8.20 10.63 -20.94
CA ARG A 564 -8.82 11.53 -21.92
C ARG A 564 -9.98 10.87 -22.64
N ILE A 565 -9.81 9.64 -23.13
CA ILE A 565 -10.87 8.88 -23.82
C ILE A 565 -12.08 8.70 -22.90
N VAL A 566 -11.86 8.23 -21.67
CA VAL A 566 -12.93 7.98 -20.70
C VAL A 566 -13.65 9.27 -20.31
N ALA A 567 -12.90 10.31 -19.93
CA ALA A 567 -13.46 11.61 -19.54
C ALA A 567 -14.25 12.27 -20.68
N THR A 568 -13.71 12.25 -21.91
CA THR A 568 -14.39 12.80 -23.09
C THR A 568 -15.69 12.04 -23.38
N GLY A 569 -15.68 10.71 -23.25
CA GLY A 569 -16.86 9.88 -23.43
C GLY A 569 -17.99 10.26 -22.48
N PHE A 570 -17.70 10.38 -21.18
CA PHE A 570 -18.70 10.79 -20.19
C PHE A 570 -19.18 12.23 -20.40
N ASN A 571 -18.29 13.17 -20.73
CA ASN A 571 -18.67 14.55 -21.05
C ASN A 571 -19.64 14.64 -22.22
N LEU A 572 -19.39 13.87 -23.29
CA LEU A 572 -20.24 13.83 -24.47
C LEU A 572 -21.58 13.13 -24.19
N GLN A 573 -21.56 12.06 -23.39
CA GLN A 573 -22.78 11.37 -22.97
C GLN A 573 -23.71 12.32 -22.21
N CYS A 574 -23.23 13.00 -21.17
CA CYS A 574 -24.06 13.92 -20.39
C CYS A 574 -24.65 15.05 -21.25
N ARG A 575 -23.86 15.59 -22.19
CA ARG A 575 -24.35 16.60 -23.14
C ARG A 575 -25.41 16.02 -24.10
N SER A 576 -25.22 14.80 -24.59
CA SER A 576 -26.16 14.15 -25.50
C SER A 576 -27.46 13.76 -24.82
N GLU A 577 -27.44 13.43 -23.52
CA GLU A 577 -28.64 13.14 -22.73
C GLU A 577 -29.43 14.43 -22.44
N ALA A 578 -28.75 15.56 -22.24
CA ALA A 578 -29.38 16.86 -22.05
C ALA A 578 -29.93 17.49 -23.35
N ASP A 579 -29.18 17.40 -24.45
CA ASP A 579 -29.57 17.96 -25.77
C ASP A 579 -28.99 17.11 -26.93
N PRO A 580 -29.72 16.10 -27.42
CA PRO A 580 -29.20 15.14 -28.39
C PRO A 580 -29.11 15.72 -29.81
N THR A 581 -27.90 16.07 -30.25
CA THR A 581 -27.63 16.49 -31.64
C THR A 581 -26.93 15.39 -32.46
N PRO A 582 -27.09 15.37 -33.81
CA PRO A 582 -26.32 14.48 -34.69
C PRO A 582 -24.81 14.65 -34.54
N ASP A 583 -24.35 15.85 -34.20
CA ASP A 583 -22.92 16.11 -33.99
C ASP A 583 -22.38 15.46 -32.72
N LEU A 584 -23.09 15.61 -31.59
CA LEU A 584 -22.73 14.95 -30.34
C LEU A 584 -22.71 13.44 -30.49
N ARG A 585 -23.68 12.85 -31.21
CA ARG A 585 -23.68 11.42 -31.54
C ARG A 585 -22.43 11.00 -32.33
N ARG A 586 -22.06 11.73 -33.38
CA ARG A 586 -20.84 11.42 -34.17
C ARG A 586 -19.56 11.52 -33.33
N ARG A 587 -19.43 12.58 -32.52
CA ARG A 587 -18.28 12.77 -31.62
C ARG A 587 -18.21 11.64 -30.59
N PHE A 588 -19.36 11.23 -30.06
CA PHE A 588 -19.45 10.14 -29.10
C PHE A 588 -19.03 8.80 -29.72
N THR A 589 -19.53 8.45 -30.93
CA THR A 589 -19.11 7.25 -31.67
C THR A 589 -17.60 7.22 -31.90
N ARG A 590 -17.00 8.36 -32.29
CA ARG A 590 -15.55 8.46 -32.49
C ARG A 590 -14.75 8.16 -31.22
N VAL A 591 -15.21 8.62 -30.05
CA VAL A 591 -14.54 8.32 -28.77
C VAL A 591 -14.64 6.83 -28.43
N ALA A 592 -15.76 6.19 -28.74
CA ALA A 592 -15.90 4.74 -28.60
C ALA A 592 -14.91 3.97 -29.50
N GLU A 593 -14.78 4.38 -30.76
CA GLU A 593 -13.78 3.82 -31.68
C GLU A 593 -12.35 4.04 -31.17
N GLU A 594 -12.02 5.24 -30.69
CA GLU A 594 -10.70 5.56 -30.10
C GLU A 594 -10.38 4.63 -28.90
N ARG A 595 -11.38 4.29 -28.09
CA ARG A 595 -11.22 3.32 -26.99
C ARG A 595 -10.91 1.92 -27.51
N TRP A 596 -11.63 1.44 -28.53
CA TRP A 596 -11.37 0.13 -29.13
C TRP A 596 -9.97 0.06 -29.72
N THR A 597 -9.55 1.09 -30.46
CA THR A 597 -8.19 1.18 -30.99
C THR A 597 -7.16 1.15 -29.86
N PHE A 598 -7.35 1.93 -28.79
CA PHE A 598 -6.44 1.94 -27.65
C PHE A 598 -6.31 0.56 -26.99
N LEU A 599 -7.42 -0.17 -26.80
CA LEU A 599 -7.37 -1.52 -26.22
C LEU A 599 -6.65 -2.52 -27.14
N SER A 600 -6.79 -2.40 -28.45
CA SER A 600 -6.04 -3.21 -29.41
C SER A 600 -4.54 -2.91 -29.35
N GLU A 601 -4.17 -1.62 -29.28
CA GLU A 601 -2.77 -1.20 -29.15
C GLU A 601 -2.14 -1.72 -27.85
N LEU A 602 -2.89 -1.78 -26.75
CA LEU A 602 -2.40 -2.37 -25.49
C LEU A 602 -2.09 -3.86 -25.63
N GLU A 603 -2.88 -4.62 -26.38
CA GLU A 603 -2.63 -6.05 -26.60
C GLU A 603 -1.39 -6.28 -27.48
N ASP A 604 -1.15 -5.41 -28.46
CA ASP A 604 0.09 -5.45 -29.23
C ASP A 604 1.30 -5.06 -28.37
N LEU A 605 1.15 -4.03 -27.53
CA LEU A 605 2.18 -3.58 -26.60
C LEU A 605 2.59 -4.66 -25.59
N ARG A 606 1.63 -5.50 -25.17
CA ARG A 606 1.87 -6.64 -24.28
C ARG A 606 2.91 -7.61 -24.82
N ARG A 607 3.11 -7.68 -26.14
CA ARG A 607 4.09 -8.56 -26.79
C ARG A 607 5.51 -8.01 -26.75
N ASP A 608 5.71 -6.74 -26.39
CA ASP A 608 7.03 -6.11 -26.21
C ASP A 608 7.48 -6.22 -24.73
N GLU A 609 7.86 -7.43 -24.33
CA GLU A 609 8.24 -7.74 -22.95
C GLU A 609 9.38 -6.85 -22.43
N ALA A 610 10.35 -6.52 -23.29
CA ALA A 610 11.48 -5.68 -22.92
C ALA A 610 11.03 -4.26 -22.56
N ARG A 611 10.15 -3.67 -23.38
CA ARG A 611 9.58 -2.35 -23.09
C ARG A 611 8.70 -2.38 -21.84
N MET A 612 7.91 -3.44 -21.64
CA MET A 612 7.05 -3.58 -20.46
C MET A 612 7.88 -3.65 -19.17
N ARG A 613 8.93 -4.48 -19.17
CA ARG A 613 9.85 -4.60 -18.04
C ARG A 613 10.57 -3.30 -17.72
N ASP A 614 11.01 -2.56 -18.74
CA ASP A 614 11.86 -1.39 -18.56
C ASP A 614 11.05 -0.12 -18.22
N TRP A 615 9.84 0.05 -18.78
CA TRP A 615 9.10 1.32 -18.76
C TRP A 615 7.68 1.25 -18.24
N PHE A 616 7.11 0.07 -17.99
CA PHE A 616 5.72 -0.06 -17.57
C PHE A 616 5.60 -0.93 -16.30
N PRO A 617 6.02 -0.42 -15.14
CA PRO A 617 5.79 -1.13 -13.88
C PRO A 617 4.28 -1.38 -13.71
N GLY A 618 3.91 -2.58 -13.25
CA GLY A 618 2.52 -2.96 -13.03
C GLY A 618 1.66 -3.14 -14.29
N TRP A 619 2.27 -3.26 -15.48
CA TRP A 619 1.55 -3.43 -16.75
C TRP A 619 0.53 -4.58 -16.74
N GLU A 620 0.80 -5.67 -16.02
CA GLU A 620 -0.10 -6.82 -15.90
C GLU A 620 -1.42 -6.42 -15.23
N LEU A 621 -1.34 -5.65 -14.13
CA LEU A 621 -2.50 -5.13 -13.42
C LEU A 621 -3.24 -4.10 -14.29
N TYR A 622 -2.50 -3.23 -14.99
CA TYR A 622 -3.12 -2.24 -15.86
C TYR A 622 -3.90 -2.91 -17.00
N MET A 623 -3.26 -3.81 -17.75
CA MET A 623 -3.85 -4.49 -18.89
C MET A 623 -4.99 -5.44 -18.49
N LYS A 624 -4.93 -6.05 -17.30
CA LYS A 624 -6.04 -6.84 -16.76
C LYS A 624 -7.30 -5.98 -16.53
N ASN A 625 -7.13 -4.74 -16.08
CA ASN A 625 -8.23 -3.88 -15.64
C ASN A 625 -8.68 -2.84 -16.70
N ALA A 626 -7.83 -2.50 -17.67
CA ALA A 626 -8.15 -1.52 -18.71
C ALA A 626 -9.36 -1.87 -19.57
N PRO A 627 -9.57 -3.14 -19.99
CA PRO A 627 -10.75 -3.53 -20.77
C PRO A 627 -12.07 -3.32 -20.03
N SER A 628 -12.12 -3.58 -18.72
CA SER A 628 -13.32 -3.38 -17.89
C SER A 628 -13.49 -1.95 -17.39
N GLY A 629 -12.50 -1.07 -17.60
CA GLY A 629 -12.47 0.25 -16.97
C GLY A 629 -12.19 0.21 -15.46
N GLY A 630 -11.97 -0.98 -14.90
CA GLY A 630 -11.54 -1.19 -13.54
C GLY A 630 -12.64 -1.42 -12.50
N THR A 631 -13.91 -1.13 -12.75
CA THR A 631 -14.91 -1.26 -11.67
C THR A 631 -15.35 -2.72 -11.49
N MET A 632 -15.48 -3.19 -10.23
CA MET A 632 -16.05 -4.51 -9.90
C MET A 632 -17.52 -4.67 -10.34
N PHE A 633 -18.19 -3.58 -10.75
CA PHE A 633 -19.63 -3.56 -11.04
C PHE A 633 -20.03 -2.86 -12.34
N GLY A 634 -19.09 -2.23 -13.04
CA GLY A 634 -19.30 -1.62 -14.34
C GLY A 634 -18.38 -2.31 -15.32
N ARG A 635 -18.83 -3.45 -15.85
CA ARG A 635 -18.42 -3.77 -17.20
C ARG A 635 -18.87 -2.58 -18.07
N ILE A 636 -17.93 -1.77 -18.54
CA ILE A 636 -18.21 -0.68 -19.50
C ILE A 636 -18.92 -1.24 -20.74
N ASP A 637 -18.74 -2.53 -21.01
CA ASP A 637 -19.43 -3.32 -22.02
C ASP A 637 -20.93 -3.58 -21.74
N HIS A 638 -21.49 -3.20 -20.58
CA HIS A 638 -22.93 -3.35 -20.27
C HIS A 638 -23.57 -2.10 -19.66
N LEU A 639 -22.85 -0.98 -19.53
CA LEU A 639 -23.44 0.30 -19.15
C LEU A 639 -23.39 1.26 -20.35
N PRO A 640 -24.53 1.86 -20.75
CA PRO A 640 -24.54 2.95 -21.71
C PRO A 640 -23.52 4.00 -21.25
N PRO A 641 -22.49 4.27 -22.07
CA PRO A 641 -22.71 4.54 -23.49
C PRO A 641 -21.88 3.69 -24.49
N PHE A 642 -21.18 2.63 -24.08
CA PHE A 642 -20.33 1.83 -24.99
C PHE A 642 -20.92 0.48 -25.46
N SER A 643 -22.15 0.17 -25.04
CA SER A 643 -22.90 -1.00 -25.49
C SER A 643 -24.20 -0.57 -26.17
N GLY A 644 -24.25 -0.71 -27.49
CA GLY A 644 -25.45 -0.40 -28.29
C GLY A 644 -25.24 0.67 -29.37
N VAL A 645 -24.35 0.39 -30.33
CA VAL A 645 -24.49 0.88 -31.72
C VAL A 645 -24.48 -0.33 -32.62
#